data_AF-H2YRI4-F1
#
_entry.id   AF-H2YRI4-F1
#
_cell.length_a   1.000
_cell.length_b   1.000
_cell.length_c   1.000
_cell.angle_alpha   90.00
_cell.angle_beta   90.00
_cell.angle_gamma   90.00
#
_symmetry.space_group_name_H-M   'P 1'
#
loop_
_entity.id
_entity.type
_entity.pdbx_description
1 polymer ?
#
loop_
_entity_poly.entity_id
_entity_poly.type
_entity_poly.pdbx_seq_one_letter_code
_entity_poly.pdbx_strand_id
1 'polypeptide(L)'
;MKLLLVLLACFAAANAGSYSYYYTHKFHVFPVASTYTYNVYFRSNWCSSAYYSNVLKVYPGADCSKEGWTETPVSELVAEMENSLKDSLFKITTEVMDRRNAWLKKLDEVIAAYKANYKSYLTKYYDYKITCAETQAEKDELIKERDGKINEYFAKLDASRNEALKKYNEAIAAKLTAIKDYHKKLIENATKCLNTRVEKVKEYKKDLALKIKSYVAKFLEYHVAVLKQKETYYRQVLAKIYGSAEWEKTKVDAVMVSYHRQELREISKLGKEYTAKLAGYMKKLVNYYTCSYTCTLSNSCLRFYQRNYYSCSYRLGCWWRFTSSYRCVRACLAPFSYCWRKVNYKGLCTCDVNKVNKPVTDIVSAMTTKINAIINEKTTSFNALKAKWESYHADYVKAYSKIIADRHVFYIKYMTQQYARMNLFNNGSSDLTPEQKAAIAKLTTELNQKLVSAVAEYKKKLAESISACVASFNKGIASYKKLAFEYVEQVKAKYNTCLSTRAKNIAVYKAKLEKNRDMQKEALEKNIKAAKEYHLKAYDALLSKFHPGTFESTVVAMKNAYVSKVAAYCQKVLSDFDAYQATTISALVQHYSCHYKCSASYCVPTYRCGVYFKWTFQLPTQQCYSLYYTCYRKYGYYYTQ
;
A
#
# COMPACT_ATOMS: atom_id res chain seq x y z
N MET A 1 -25.04 -133.62 -76.90
CA MET A 1 -26.36 -133.12 -76.45
C MET A 1 -26.37 -132.53 -75.03
N LYS A 2 -25.83 -133.18 -73.99
CA LYS A 2 -25.85 -132.64 -72.60
C LYS A 2 -25.11 -131.30 -72.42
N LEU A 3 -23.97 -131.09 -73.08
CA LEU A 3 -23.24 -129.81 -73.05
C LEU A 3 -24.00 -128.64 -73.72
N LEU A 4 -24.81 -128.94 -74.74
CA LEU A 4 -25.58 -127.95 -75.50
C LEU A 4 -26.80 -127.45 -74.70
N LEU A 5 -27.43 -128.34 -73.94
CA LEU A 5 -28.49 -127.99 -72.98
C LEU A 5 -27.98 -127.17 -71.80
N VAL A 6 -26.76 -127.44 -71.31
CA VAL A 6 -26.15 -126.64 -70.24
C VAL A 6 -25.74 -125.25 -70.74
N LEU A 7 -25.22 -125.13 -71.96
CA LEU A 7 -24.90 -123.83 -72.57
C LEU A 7 -26.16 -122.99 -72.84
N LEU A 8 -27.25 -123.61 -73.31
CA LEU A 8 -28.55 -122.94 -73.49
C LEU A 8 -29.18 -122.53 -72.15
N ALA A 9 -29.05 -123.35 -71.10
CA ALA A 9 -29.53 -123.01 -69.76
C ALA A 9 -28.73 -121.86 -69.13
N CYS A 10 -27.41 -121.80 -69.35
CA CYS A 10 -26.58 -120.68 -68.91
C CYS A 10 -26.89 -119.38 -69.68
N PHE A 11 -27.18 -119.47 -70.99
CA PHE A 11 -27.60 -118.31 -71.79
C PHE A 11 -28.99 -117.77 -71.41
N ALA A 12 -29.90 -118.66 -71.01
CA ALA A 12 -31.22 -118.29 -70.52
C ALA A 12 -31.15 -117.67 -69.10
N ALA A 13 -30.34 -118.23 -68.21
CA ALA A 13 -30.18 -117.73 -66.84
C ALA A 13 -29.49 -116.35 -66.79
N ALA A 14 -28.51 -116.10 -67.67
CA ALA A 14 -27.82 -114.80 -67.74
C ALA A 14 -28.73 -113.65 -68.25
N ASN A 15 -29.79 -113.97 -69.00
CA ASN A 15 -30.70 -112.97 -69.58
C ASN A 15 -32.07 -112.87 -68.87
N ALA A 16 -32.42 -113.80 -67.98
CA ALA A 16 -33.77 -113.87 -67.41
C ALA A 16 -34.09 -112.81 -66.34
N GLY A 17 -33.07 -112.29 -65.63
CA GLY A 17 -33.26 -111.42 -64.46
C GLY A 17 -33.90 -110.06 -64.75
N SER A 18 -33.58 -109.43 -65.89
CA SER A 18 -34.25 -108.20 -66.32
C SER A 18 -35.42 -108.49 -67.25
N TYR A 19 -35.31 -109.50 -68.12
CA TYR A 19 -36.26 -109.70 -69.22
C TYR A 19 -37.66 -110.11 -68.75
N SER A 20 -37.81 -110.87 -67.64
CA SER A 20 -39.15 -111.30 -67.16
C SER A 20 -40.00 -110.15 -66.60
N TYR A 21 -39.38 -109.16 -65.97
CA TYR A 21 -40.05 -107.98 -65.41
C TYR A 21 -40.53 -107.02 -66.51
N TYR A 22 -39.70 -106.78 -67.53
CA TYR A 22 -40.10 -105.96 -68.67
C TYR A 22 -41.15 -106.65 -69.56
N TYR A 23 -41.07 -107.98 -69.72
CA TYR A 23 -42.02 -108.76 -70.53
C TYR A 23 -43.43 -108.83 -69.92
N THR A 24 -43.54 -108.99 -68.60
CA THR A 24 -44.84 -109.01 -67.88
C THR A 24 -45.60 -107.69 -67.95
N HIS A 25 -44.91 -106.57 -68.14
CA HIS A 25 -45.50 -105.23 -68.23
C HIS A 25 -45.67 -104.73 -69.67
N LYS A 26 -45.62 -105.62 -70.68
CA LYS A 26 -45.61 -105.26 -72.11
C LYS A 26 -44.57 -104.16 -72.43
N PHE A 27 -43.46 -104.14 -71.67
CA PHE A 27 -42.39 -103.14 -71.72
C PHE A 27 -42.82 -101.67 -71.48
N HIS A 28 -44.02 -101.40 -70.98
CA HIS A 28 -44.43 -100.06 -70.47
C HIS A 28 -43.88 -99.80 -69.06
N VAL A 29 -42.56 -99.83 -68.92
CA VAL A 29 -41.87 -99.68 -67.63
C VAL A 29 -41.34 -98.26 -67.47
N PHE A 30 -41.95 -97.48 -66.58
CA PHE A 30 -41.50 -96.13 -66.24
C PHE A 30 -40.37 -96.16 -65.19
N PRO A 31 -39.52 -95.11 -65.11
CA PRO A 31 -38.61 -94.94 -63.99
C PRO A 31 -39.38 -94.94 -62.66
N VAL A 32 -38.78 -95.53 -61.63
CA VAL A 32 -39.37 -95.55 -60.28
C VAL A 32 -39.62 -94.13 -59.79
N ALA A 33 -40.66 -93.92 -58.99
CA ALA A 33 -41.04 -92.59 -58.50
C ALA A 33 -39.89 -91.84 -57.81
N SER A 34 -38.97 -92.57 -57.15
CA SER A 34 -37.76 -92.03 -56.53
C SER A 34 -36.80 -91.36 -57.54
N THR A 35 -36.81 -91.74 -58.81
CA THR A 35 -36.01 -91.09 -59.87
C THR A 35 -36.41 -89.63 -60.10
N TYR A 36 -37.69 -89.30 -59.90
CA TYR A 36 -38.22 -87.94 -60.02
C TYR A 36 -38.12 -87.14 -58.72
N THR A 37 -37.67 -87.76 -57.62
CA THR A 37 -37.47 -87.04 -56.35
C THR A 37 -36.21 -86.19 -56.40
N TYR A 38 -36.29 -85.01 -55.80
CA TYR A 38 -35.21 -84.05 -55.71
C TYR A 38 -35.03 -83.61 -54.26
N ASN A 39 -33.79 -83.29 -53.89
CA ASN A 39 -33.48 -82.66 -52.61
C ASN A 39 -32.96 -81.26 -52.92
N VAL A 40 -33.71 -80.24 -52.50
CA VAL A 40 -33.28 -78.85 -52.63
C VAL A 40 -32.13 -78.64 -51.66
N TYR A 41 -30.94 -78.44 -52.21
CA TYR A 41 -29.78 -78.11 -51.43
C TYR A 41 -29.98 -76.76 -50.72
N PHE A 42 -30.11 -76.80 -49.41
CA PHE A 42 -30.34 -75.63 -48.58
C PHE A 42 -29.57 -75.77 -47.27
N ARG A 43 -28.73 -74.78 -46.95
CA ARG A 43 -28.05 -74.72 -45.66
C ARG A 43 -28.80 -73.76 -44.73
N SER A 44 -29.20 -74.24 -43.56
CA SER A 44 -29.92 -73.43 -42.56
C SER A 44 -29.13 -72.20 -42.10
N ASN A 45 -27.79 -72.26 -42.15
CA ASN A 45 -26.93 -71.13 -41.81
C ASN A 45 -27.05 -69.94 -42.77
N TRP A 46 -27.57 -70.11 -44.00
CA TRP A 46 -27.85 -69.00 -44.92
C TRP A 46 -28.93 -68.04 -44.41
N CYS A 47 -29.73 -68.44 -43.43
CA CYS A 47 -30.68 -67.57 -42.74
C CYS A 47 -30.22 -67.23 -41.31
N SER A 48 -28.91 -67.15 -41.10
CA SER A 48 -28.30 -66.81 -39.81
C SER A 48 -27.25 -65.71 -39.97
N SER A 49 -27.15 -64.83 -38.98
CA SER A 49 -26.17 -63.73 -38.97
C SER A 49 -24.73 -64.25 -38.90
N ALA A 50 -24.53 -65.46 -38.38
CA ALA A 50 -23.23 -66.12 -38.32
C ALA A 50 -22.61 -66.35 -39.71
N TYR A 51 -23.43 -66.69 -40.72
CA TYR A 51 -22.94 -66.87 -42.09
C TYR A 51 -22.47 -65.55 -42.72
N TYR A 52 -23.11 -64.44 -42.34
CA TYR A 52 -22.81 -63.10 -42.85
C TYR A 52 -21.84 -62.33 -41.95
N SER A 53 -21.15 -62.96 -40.99
CA SER A 53 -20.29 -62.25 -40.02
C SER A 53 -19.20 -61.40 -40.66
N ASN A 54 -18.67 -61.81 -41.83
CA ASN A 54 -17.65 -61.08 -42.57
C ASN A 54 -18.20 -59.82 -43.26
N VAL A 55 -19.50 -59.81 -43.55
CA VAL A 55 -20.25 -58.68 -44.11
C VAL A 55 -20.77 -57.79 -42.98
N LEU A 56 -21.27 -58.40 -41.91
CA LEU A 56 -21.88 -57.75 -40.75
C LEU A 56 -20.83 -57.38 -39.71
N LYS A 57 -20.06 -56.34 -40.02
CA LYS A 57 -19.00 -55.81 -39.17
C LYS A 57 -19.54 -54.95 -38.02
N VAL A 58 -18.66 -54.55 -37.11
CA VAL A 58 -18.95 -53.54 -36.09
C VAL A 58 -18.62 -52.15 -36.65
N TYR A 59 -19.52 -51.19 -36.42
CA TYR A 59 -19.32 -49.80 -36.81
C TYR A 59 -19.36 -48.86 -35.58
N PRO A 60 -18.45 -47.88 -35.44
CA PRO A 60 -17.29 -47.68 -36.28
C PRO A 60 -16.23 -48.77 -36.06
N GLY A 61 -15.41 -49.02 -37.08
CA GLY A 61 -14.37 -50.05 -37.06
C GLY A 61 -13.17 -49.68 -36.18
N ALA A 62 -12.14 -50.53 -36.19
CA ALA A 62 -10.91 -50.34 -35.39
C ALA A 62 -10.11 -49.07 -35.73
N ASP A 63 -10.38 -48.45 -36.88
CA ASP A 63 -9.74 -47.22 -37.32
C ASP A 63 -10.38 -45.96 -36.73
N CYS A 64 -11.50 -46.09 -36.01
CA CYS A 64 -12.09 -44.97 -35.30
C CYS A 64 -11.07 -44.41 -34.30
N SER A 65 -10.93 -43.08 -34.28
CA SER A 65 -9.94 -42.29 -33.52
C SER A 65 -8.54 -42.15 -34.15
N LYS A 66 -8.26 -42.80 -35.29
CA LYS A 66 -7.06 -42.51 -36.09
C LYS A 66 -7.21 -41.16 -36.81
N GLU A 67 -6.07 -40.51 -37.07
CA GLU A 67 -6.04 -39.22 -37.77
C GLU A 67 -6.62 -39.36 -39.18
N GLY A 68 -7.48 -38.43 -39.59
CA GLY A 68 -8.18 -38.47 -40.88
C GLY A 68 -9.47 -39.29 -40.91
N TRP A 69 -9.85 -40.00 -39.83
CA TRP A 69 -11.11 -40.73 -39.77
C TRP A 69 -12.32 -39.78 -39.77
N THR A 70 -13.31 -40.08 -40.61
CA THR A 70 -14.59 -39.36 -40.68
C THR A 70 -15.76 -40.32 -40.61
N GLU A 71 -16.87 -39.82 -40.08
CA GLU A 71 -18.11 -40.59 -39.96
C GLU A 71 -18.69 -40.83 -41.36
N THR A 72 -18.73 -42.08 -41.77
CA THR A 72 -19.35 -42.53 -43.01
C THR A 72 -20.86 -42.32 -42.95
N PRO A 73 -21.50 -41.72 -43.97
CA PRO A 73 -22.94 -41.59 -44.04
C PRO A 73 -23.65 -42.95 -43.93
N VAL A 74 -24.80 -42.97 -43.25
CA VAL A 74 -25.61 -44.20 -43.07
C VAL A 74 -25.98 -44.82 -44.44
N SER A 75 -26.27 -43.99 -45.43
CA SER A 75 -26.60 -44.43 -46.79
C SER A 75 -25.47 -45.22 -47.46
N GLU A 76 -24.22 -44.83 -47.26
CA GLU A 76 -23.06 -45.51 -47.85
C GLU A 76 -22.82 -46.86 -47.16
N LEU A 77 -22.93 -46.92 -45.83
CA LEU A 77 -22.81 -48.16 -45.07
C LEU A 77 -23.92 -49.17 -45.42
N VAL A 78 -25.15 -48.67 -45.62
CA VAL A 78 -26.27 -49.49 -46.07
C VAL A 78 -26.05 -50.01 -47.49
N ALA A 79 -25.56 -49.17 -48.41
CA ALA A 79 -25.24 -49.58 -49.77
C ALA A 79 -24.11 -50.65 -49.81
N GLU A 80 -23.08 -50.52 -48.98
CA GLU A 80 -22.00 -51.52 -48.88
C GLU A 80 -22.53 -52.89 -48.41
N MET A 81 -23.40 -52.90 -47.39
CA MET A 81 -24.06 -54.12 -46.95
C MET A 81 -24.97 -54.71 -48.03
N GLU A 82 -25.78 -53.87 -48.69
CA GLU A 82 -26.68 -54.32 -49.76
C GLU A 82 -25.91 -55.00 -50.89
N ASN A 83 -24.80 -54.41 -51.33
CA ASN A 83 -23.96 -54.98 -52.38
C ASN A 83 -23.33 -56.31 -51.93
N SER A 84 -22.80 -56.36 -50.70
CA SER A 84 -22.21 -57.59 -50.14
C SER A 84 -23.22 -58.72 -49.95
N LEU A 85 -24.47 -58.38 -49.58
CA LEU A 85 -25.57 -59.34 -49.47
C LEU A 85 -26.05 -59.81 -50.84
N LYS A 86 -26.09 -58.94 -51.85
CA LYS A 86 -26.35 -59.32 -53.26
C LYS A 86 -25.30 -60.30 -53.78
N ASP A 87 -24.02 -60.05 -53.53
CA ASP A 87 -22.92 -60.96 -53.91
C ASP A 87 -23.04 -62.31 -53.22
N SER A 88 -23.43 -62.31 -51.95
CA SER A 88 -23.66 -63.55 -51.18
C SER A 88 -24.86 -64.32 -51.73
N LEU A 89 -25.94 -63.63 -52.08
CA LEU A 89 -27.12 -64.23 -52.70
C LEU A 89 -26.78 -64.82 -54.08
N PHE A 90 -25.95 -64.14 -54.87
CA PHE A 90 -25.47 -64.64 -56.15
C PHE A 90 -24.70 -65.95 -55.99
N LYS A 91 -23.73 -66.00 -55.07
CA LYS A 91 -22.96 -67.22 -54.76
C LYS A 91 -23.86 -68.39 -54.34
N ILE A 92 -24.82 -68.13 -53.45
CA ILE A 92 -25.80 -69.14 -53.01
C ILE A 92 -26.64 -69.63 -54.19
N THR A 93 -27.11 -68.70 -55.04
CA THR A 93 -27.92 -69.02 -56.22
C THR A 93 -27.14 -69.92 -57.17
N THR A 94 -25.88 -69.60 -57.48
CA THR A 94 -25.02 -70.44 -58.32
C THR A 94 -24.84 -71.84 -57.71
N GLU A 95 -24.55 -71.94 -56.42
CA GLU A 95 -24.38 -73.25 -55.74
C GLU A 95 -25.65 -74.10 -55.80
N VAL A 96 -26.83 -73.49 -55.65
CA VAL A 96 -28.12 -74.19 -55.77
C VAL A 96 -28.40 -74.60 -57.22
N MET A 97 -28.09 -73.74 -58.19
CA MET A 97 -28.31 -74.00 -59.62
C MET A 97 -27.38 -75.11 -60.15
N ASP A 98 -26.12 -75.16 -59.71
CA ASP A 98 -25.18 -76.22 -60.09
C ASP A 98 -25.66 -77.60 -59.62
N ARG A 99 -26.19 -77.69 -58.40
CA ARG A 99 -26.78 -78.94 -57.86
C ARG A 99 -28.03 -79.35 -58.62
N ARG A 100 -28.87 -78.38 -59.00
CA ARG A 100 -30.04 -78.60 -59.85
C ARG A 100 -29.65 -79.11 -61.23
N ASN A 101 -28.62 -78.53 -61.86
CA ASN A 101 -28.13 -78.97 -63.16
C ASN A 101 -27.50 -80.37 -63.10
N ALA A 102 -26.77 -80.68 -62.03
CA ALA A 102 -26.23 -82.02 -61.81
C ALA A 102 -27.34 -83.08 -61.62
N TRP A 103 -28.41 -82.75 -60.90
CA TRP A 103 -29.60 -83.62 -60.79
C TRP A 103 -30.31 -83.77 -62.14
N LEU A 104 -30.50 -82.68 -62.88
CA LEU A 104 -31.16 -82.71 -64.19
C LEU A 104 -30.40 -83.57 -65.19
N LYS A 105 -29.06 -83.49 -65.21
CA LYS A 105 -28.23 -84.35 -66.06
C LYS A 105 -28.43 -85.84 -65.75
N LYS A 106 -28.46 -86.22 -64.46
CA LYS A 106 -28.74 -87.60 -64.04
C LYS A 106 -30.15 -88.04 -64.45
N LEU A 107 -31.14 -87.17 -64.29
CA LEU A 107 -32.51 -87.44 -64.71
C LEU A 107 -32.58 -87.65 -66.24
N ASP A 108 -31.90 -86.80 -67.01
CA ASP A 108 -31.84 -86.88 -68.47
C ASP A 108 -31.15 -88.16 -68.95
N GLU A 109 -30.05 -88.56 -68.32
CA GLU A 109 -29.35 -89.82 -68.61
C GLU A 109 -30.25 -91.04 -68.35
N VAL A 110 -30.97 -91.06 -67.21
CA VAL A 110 -31.92 -92.13 -66.90
C VAL A 110 -33.05 -92.15 -67.92
N ILE A 111 -33.67 -91.01 -68.22
CA ILE A 111 -34.76 -90.93 -69.19
C ILE A 111 -34.29 -91.36 -70.58
N ALA A 112 -33.09 -90.94 -71.01
CA ALA A 112 -32.52 -91.34 -72.29
C ALA A 112 -32.29 -92.85 -72.37
N ALA A 113 -31.81 -93.49 -71.29
CA ALA A 113 -31.67 -94.94 -71.22
C ALA A 113 -33.01 -95.66 -71.35
N TYR A 114 -34.07 -95.18 -70.66
CA TYR A 114 -35.42 -95.73 -70.77
C TYR A 114 -36.01 -95.54 -72.18
N LYS A 115 -35.80 -94.37 -72.80
CA LYS A 115 -36.20 -94.10 -74.19
C LYS A 115 -35.49 -95.03 -75.17
N ALA A 116 -34.17 -95.21 -75.04
CA ALA A 116 -33.37 -96.07 -75.90
C ALA A 116 -33.77 -97.54 -75.78
N ASN A 117 -33.96 -98.03 -74.54
CA ASN A 117 -34.40 -99.40 -74.27
C ASN A 117 -35.80 -99.67 -74.86
N TYR A 118 -36.74 -98.73 -74.68
CA TYR A 118 -38.09 -98.85 -75.22
C TYR A 118 -38.11 -98.82 -76.75
N LYS A 119 -37.33 -97.92 -77.37
CA LYS A 119 -37.16 -97.87 -78.83
C LYS A 119 -36.57 -99.17 -79.36
N SER A 120 -35.46 -99.65 -78.79
CA SER A 120 -34.83 -100.92 -79.21
C SER A 120 -35.80 -102.10 -79.10
N TYR A 121 -36.58 -102.15 -78.02
CA TYR A 121 -37.60 -103.17 -77.83
C TYR A 121 -38.71 -103.10 -78.88
N LEU A 122 -39.35 -101.94 -79.07
CA LEU A 122 -40.43 -101.80 -80.04
C LEU A 122 -39.95 -102.03 -81.48
N THR A 123 -38.74 -101.60 -81.81
CA THR A 123 -38.11 -101.93 -83.10
C THR A 123 -38.00 -103.43 -83.28
N LYS A 124 -37.45 -104.18 -82.30
CA LYS A 124 -37.35 -105.65 -82.38
C LYS A 124 -38.72 -106.35 -82.42
N TYR A 125 -39.70 -105.85 -81.66
CA TYR A 125 -41.05 -106.43 -81.62
C TYR A 125 -41.78 -106.29 -82.95
N TYR A 126 -41.64 -105.13 -83.62
CA TYR A 126 -42.24 -104.88 -84.92
C TYR A 126 -41.38 -105.40 -86.10
N ASP A 127 -40.11 -105.74 -85.89
CA ASP A 127 -39.17 -106.19 -86.94
C ASP A 127 -39.70 -107.41 -87.70
N TYR A 128 -40.11 -108.46 -86.98
CA TYR A 128 -40.71 -109.66 -87.56
C TYR A 128 -42.02 -109.34 -88.32
N LYS A 129 -42.88 -108.49 -87.74
CA LYS A 129 -44.16 -108.11 -88.35
C LYS A 129 -44.00 -107.29 -89.63
N ILE A 130 -43.01 -106.40 -89.66
CA ILE A 130 -42.68 -105.58 -90.84
C ILE A 130 -42.05 -106.46 -91.93
N THR A 131 -41.21 -107.43 -91.56
CA THR A 131 -40.53 -108.32 -92.52
C THR A 131 -41.50 -109.29 -93.20
N CYS A 132 -42.52 -109.74 -92.48
CA CYS A 132 -43.55 -110.68 -92.98
C CYS A 132 -44.73 -110.01 -93.71
N ALA A 133 -44.81 -108.68 -93.78
CA ALA A 133 -45.88 -107.99 -94.50
C ALA A 133 -45.73 -108.13 -96.03
N GLU A 134 -46.80 -108.49 -96.72
CA GLU A 134 -46.81 -108.83 -98.15
C GLU A 134 -46.82 -107.59 -99.05
N THR A 135 -47.36 -106.46 -98.57
CA THR A 135 -47.45 -105.21 -99.33
C THR A 135 -46.62 -104.08 -98.72
N GLN A 136 -46.16 -103.13 -99.55
CA GLN A 136 -45.43 -101.95 -99.05
C GLN A 136 -46.32 -101.03 -98.19
N ALA A 137 -47.62 -100.96 -98.48
CA ALA A 137 -48.57 -100.15 -97.70
C ALA A 137 -48.73 -100.65 -96.25
N GLU A 138 -48.80 -101.97 -96.03
CA GLU A 138 -48.87 -102.55 -94.68
C GLU A 138 -47.58 -102.36 -93.88
N LYS A 139 -46.42 -102.41 -94.56
CA LYS A 139 -45.13 -102.09 -93.92
C LYS A 139 -45.10 -100.67 -93.40
N ASP A 140 -45.56 -99.71 -94.21
CA ASP A 140 -45.57 -98.29 -93.84
C ASP A 140 -46.54 -98.02 -92.68
N GLU A 141 -47.68 -98.72 -92.63
CA GLU A 141 -48.65 -98.60 -91.52
C GLU A 141 -48.12 -99.18 -90.20
N LEU A 142 -47.44 -100.33 -90.23
CA LEU A 142 -46.79 -100.92 -89.06
C LEU A 142 -45.60 -100.09 -88.56
N ILE A 143 -44.84 -99.47 -89.47
CA ILE A 143 -43.79 -98.50 -89.13
C ILE A 143 -44.40 -97.27 -88.44
N LYS A 144 -45.50 -96.75 -88.97
CA LYS A 144 -46.23 -95.61 -88.40
C LYS A 144 -46.80 -95.91 -87.02
N GLU A 145 -47.35 -97.11 -86.80
CA GLU A 145 -47.86 -97.54 -85.50
C GLU A 145 -46.73 -97.70 -84.46
N ARG A 146 -45.60 -98.32 -84.87
CA ARG A 146 -44.40 -98.45 -84.03
C ARG A 146 -43.89 -97.06 -83.60
N ASP A 147 -43.69 -96.17 -84.56
CA ASP A 147 -43.15 -94.83 -84.29
C ASP A 147 -44.15 -93.97 -83.50
N GLY A 148 -45.46 -94.15 -83.73
CA GLY A 148 -46.52 -93.57 -82.92
C GLY A 148 -46.43 -93.96 -81.44
N LYS A 149 -46.27 -95.27 -81.15
CA LYS A 149 -46.12 -95.77 -79.76
C LYS A 149 -44.81 -95.33 -79.11
N ILE A 150 -43.70 -95.31 -79.86
CA ILE A 150 -42.42 -94.77 -79.39
C ILE A 150 -42.58 -93.29 -78.99
N ASN A 151 -43.21 -92.49 -79.86
CA ASN A 151 -43.41 -91.06 -79.63
C ASN A 151 -44.34 -90.78 -78.45
N GLU A 152 -45.42 -91.55 -78.28
CA GLU A 152 -46.33 -91.41 -77.13
C GLU A 152 -45.61 -91.69 -75.80
N TYR A 153 -44.79 -92.74 -75.75
CA TYR A 153 -44.00 -93.07 -74.57
C TYR A 153 -42.92 -92.00 -74.27
N PHE A 154 -42.26 -91.50 -75.31
CA PHE A 154 -41.28 -90.41 -75.17
C PHE A 154 -41.94 -89.14 -74.62
N ALA A 155 -43.12 -88.78 -75.14
CA ALA A 155 -43.89 -87.63 -74.69
C ALA A 155 -44.30 -87.75 -73.20
N LYS A 156 -44.71 -88.94 -72.75
CA LYS A 156 -45.05 -89.20 -71.33
C LYS A 156 -43.84 -89.06 -70.40
N LEU A 157 -42.67 -89.56 -70.82
CA LEU A 157 -41.43 -89.38 -70.06
C LEU A 157 -40.96 -87.92 -70.03
N ASP A 158 -41.07 -87.19 -71.14
CA ASP A 158 -40.73 -85.76 -71.23
C ASP A 158 -41.69 -84.90 -70.40
N ALA A 159 -42.99 -85.22 -70.38
CA ALA A 159 -43.97 -84.56 -69.53
C ALA A 159 -43.61 -84.74 -68.04
N SER A 160 -43.31 -85.98 -67.62
CA SER A 160 -42.94 -86.30 -66.24
C SER A 160 -41.63 -85.61 -65.82
N ARG A 161 -40.64 -85.56 -66.72
CA ARG A 161 -39.39 -84.81 -66.55
C ARG A 161 -39.65 -83.33 -66.32
N ASN A 162 -40.45 -82.71 -67.20
CA ASN A 162 -40.71 -81.28 -67.17
C ASN A 162 -41.51 -80.90 -65.92
N GLU A 163 -42.43 -81.75 -65.47
CA GLU A 163 -43.16 -81.55 -64.22
C GLU A 163 -42.23 -81.61 -63.00
N ALA A 164 -41.32 -82.61 -62.94
CA ALA A 164 -40.33 -82.72 -61.86
C ALA A 164 -39.38 -81.51 -61.84
N LEU A 165 -38.92 -81.07 -63.02
CA LEU A 165 -38.09 -79.86 -63.16
C LEU A 165 -38.82 -78.60 -62.71
N LYS A 166 -40.12 -78.46 -63.06
CA LYS A 166 -40.96 -77.34 -62.62
C LYS A 166 -41.06 -77.29 -61.10
N LYS A 167 -41.43 -78.40 -60.46
CA LYS A 167 -41.56 -78.52 -59.00
C LYS A 167 -40.23 -78.25 -58.27
N TYR A 168 -39.10 -78.69 -58.83
CA TYR A 168 -37.78 -78.38 -58.27
C TYR A 168 -37.47 -76.86 -58.39
N ASN A 169 -37.72 -76.24 -59.55
CA ASN A 169 -37.51 -74.80 -59.71
C ASN A 169 -38.38 -73.97 -58.74
N GLU A 170 -39.64 -74.36 -58.52
CA GLU A 170 -40.54 -73.71 -57.55
C GLU A 170 -40.01 -73.83 -56.11
N ALA A 171 -39.50 -75.00 -55.74
CA ALA A 171 -38.93 -75.22 -54.41
C ALA A 171 -37.61 -74.44 -54.19
N ILE A 172 -36.75 -74.34 -55.22
CA ILE A 172 -35.56 -73.47 -55.22
C ILE A 172 -35.97 -72.00 -55.04
N ALA A 173 -36.96 -71.53 -55.82
CA ALA A 173 -37.45 -70.16 -55.74
C ALA A 173 -37.95 -69.82 -54.32
N ALA A 174 -38.70 -70.72 -53.68
CA ALA A 174 -39.17 -70.53 -52.31
C ALA A 174 -38.01 -70.39 -51.30
N LYS A 175 -36.94 -71.20 -51.44
CA LYS A 175 -35.76 -71.09 -50.57
C LYS A 175 -34.97 -69.81 -50.81
N LEU A 176 -34.80 -69.38 -52.07
CA LEU A 176 -34.13 -68.12 -52.39
C LEU A 176 -34.92 -66.91 -51.87
N THR A 177 -36.26 -66.95 -51.90
CA THR A 177 -37.12 -65.91 -51.30
C THR A 177 -36.90 -65.80 -49.79
N ALA A 178 -36.82 -66.93 -49.06
CA ALA A 178 -36.55 -66.90 -47.62
C ALA A 178 -35.21 -66.25 -47.27
N ILE A 179 -34.18 -66.44 -48.10
CA ILE A 179 -32.87 -65.80 -47.92
C ILE A 179 -32.94 -64.29 -48.21
N LYS A 180 -33.65 -63.89 -49.30
CA LYS A 180 -33.89 -62.46 -49.62
C LYS A 180 -34.62 -61.73 -48.50
N ASP A 181 -35.65 -62.35 -47.93
CA ASP A 181 -36.41 -61.76 -46.81
C ASP A 181 -35.53 -61.61 -45.57
N TYR A 182 -34.62 -62.56 -45.32
CA TYR A 182 -33.64 -62.46 -44.24
C TYR A 182 -32.65 -61.32 -44.49
N HIS A 183 -32.14 -61.16 -45.72
CA HIS A 183 -31.27 -60.03 -46.09
C HIS A 183 -31.95 -58.68 -45.87
N LYS A 184 -33.21 -58.56 -46.27
CA LYS A 184 -34.00 -57.34 -46.05
C LYS A 184 -34.09 -56.99 -44.56
N LYS A 185 -34.39 -57.98 -43.70
CA LYS A 185 -34.43 -57.80 -42.24
C LYS A 185 -33.08 -57.37 -41.67
N LEU A 186 -31.97 -57.93 -42.16
CA LEU A 186 -30.62 -57.51 -41.74
C LEU A 186 -30.37 -56.04 -42.05
N ILE A 187 -30.72 -55.58 -43.25
CA ILE A 187 -30.56 -54.19 -43.68
C ILE A 187 -31.43 -53.26 -42.85
N GLU A 188 -32.71 -53.59 -42.65
CA GLU A 188 -33.65 -52.78 -41.85
C GLU A 188 -33.14 -52.60 -40.40
N ASN A 189 -32.73 -53.70 -39.76
CA ASN A 189 -32.26 -53.64 -38.38
C ASN A 189 -30.91 -52.90 -38.25
N ALA A 190 -29.98 -53.11 -39.18
CA ALA A 190 -28.72 -52.37 -39.22
C ALA A 190 -28.95 -50.87 -39.45
N THR A 191 -29.84 -50.49 -40.36
CA THR A 191 -30.23 -49.10 -40.61
C THR A 191 -30.81 -48.45 -39.35
N LYS A 192 -31.71 -49.16 -38.65
CA LYS A 192 -32.28 -48.69 -37.38
C LYS A 192 -31.19 -48.46 -36.31
N CYS A 193 -30.24 -49.38 -36.19
CA CYS A 193 -29.13 -49.28 -35.25
C CYS A 193 -28.22 -48.09 -35.58
N LEU A 194 -27.86 -47.89 -36.84
CA LEU A 194 -27.05 -46.76 -37.32
C LEU A 194 -27.75 -45.41 -37.10
N ASN A 195 -29.03 -45.29 -37.45
CA ASN A 195 -29.81 -44.06 -37.23
C ASN A 195 -29.94 -43.71 -35.74
N THR A 196 -30.21 -44.71 -34.90
CA THR A 196 -30.27 -44.51 -33.43
C THR A 196 -28.94 -44.01 -32.88
N ARG A 197 -27.82 -44.55 -33.38
CA ARG A 197 -26.49 -44.09 -33.01
C ARG A 197 -26.25 -42.63 -33.41
N VAL A 198 -26.61 -42.23 -34.63
CA VAL A 198 -26.47 -40.83 -35.10
C VAL A 198 -27.17 -39.85 -34.15
N GLU A 199 -28.41 -40.16 -33.77
CA GLU A 199 -29.16 -39.32 -32.82
C GLU A 199 -28.51 -39.31 -31.42
N LYS A 200 -28.03 -40.45 -30.91
CA LYS A 200 -27.35 -40.51 -29.61
C LYS A 200 -26.04 -39.73 -29.58
N VAL A 201 -25.26 -39.75 -30.66
CA VAL A 201 -24.04 -38.95 -30.79
C VAL A 201 -24.38 -37.45 -30.87
N LYS A 202 -25.46 -37.08 -31.56
CA LYS A 202 -25.94 -35.70 -31.67
C LYS A 202 -26.45 -35.16 -30.34
N GLU A 203 -27.22 -35.95 -29.59
CA GLU A 203 -27.70 -35.64 -28.24
C GLU A 203 -26.52 -35.39 -27.30
N TYR A 204 -25.53 -36.30 -27.28
CA TYR A 204 -24.32 -36.12 -26.46
C TYR A 204 -23.55 -34.85 -26.81
N LYS A 205 -23.37 -34.53 -28.09
CA LYS A 205 -22.71 -33.28 -28.54
C LYS A 205 -23.45 -32.04 -27.99
N LYS A 206 -24.79 -32.05 -28.02
CA LYS A 206 -25.63 -30.97 -27.51
C LYS A 206 -25.50 -30.82 -25.99
N ASP A 207 -25.61 -31.92 -25.25
CA ASP A 207 -25.55 -31.90 -23.78
C ASP A 207 -24.16 -31.47 -23.28
N LEU A 208 -23.10 -31.95 -23.93
CA LEU A 208 -21.74 -31.55 -23.60
C LEU A 208 -21.51 -30.06 -23.88
N ALA A 209 -22.05 -29.52 -24.98
CA ALA A 209 -21.98 -28.09 -25.29
C ALA A 209 -22.69 -27.24 -24.22
N LEU A 210 -23.87 -27.66 -23.76
CA LEU A 210 -24.60 -27.00 -22.67
C LEU A 210 -23.80 -27.05 -21.35
N LYS A 211 -23.20 -28.20 -21.03
CA LYS A 211 -22.37 -28.37 -19.83
C LYS A 211 -21.14 -27.46 -19.85
N ILE A 212 -20.46 -27.35 -21.00
CA ILE A 212 -19.32 -26.44 -21.18
C ILE A 212 -19.73 -24.98 -21.00
N LYS A 213 -20.86 -24.55 -21.58
CA LYS A 213 -21.40 -23.19 -21.36
C LYS A 213 -21.62 -22.92 -19.87
N SER A 214 -22.18 -23.88 -19.14
CA SER A 214 -22.39 -23.74 -17.69
C SER A 214 -21.08 -23.60 -16.90
N TYR A 215 -20.01 -24.29 -17.30
CA TYR A 215 -18.70 -24.19 -16.65
C TYR A 215 -18.04 -22.83 -16.91
N VAL A 216 -18.13 -22.31 -18.13
CA VAL A 216 -17.63 -20.96 -18.44
C VAL A 216 -18.41 -19.91 -17.64
N ALA A 217 -19.74 -20.03 -17.54
CA ALA A 217 -20.55 -19.11 -16.75
C ALA A 217 -20.13 -19.10 -15.26
N LYS A 218 -20.04 -20.28 -14.63
CA LYS A 218 -19.59 -20.41 -13.23
C LYS A 218 -18.18 -19.87 -13.00
N PHE A 219 -17.28 -20.09 -13.96
CA PHE A 219 -15.91 -19.54 -13.92
C PHE A 219 -15.91 -18.01 -13.90
N LEU A 220 -16.71 -17.39 -14.77
CA LEU A 220 -16.84 -15.92 -14.84
C LEU A 220 -17.51 -15.35 -13.59
N GLU A 221 -18.59 -15.98 -13.11
CA GLU A 221 -19.29 -15.58 -11.86
C GLU A 221 -18.34 -15.57 -10.66
N TYR A 222 -17.53 -16.63 -10.51
CA TYR A 222 -16.53 -16.72 -9.45
C TYR A 222 -15.51 -15.57 -9.51
N HIS A 223 -14.97 -15.28 -10.69
CA HIS A 223 -13.99 -14.20 -10.86
C HIS A 223 -14.60 -12.81 -10.63
N VAL A 224 -15.86 -12.59 -11.03
CA VAL A 224 -16.59 -11.36 -10.72
C VAL A 224 -16.85 -11.21 -9.22
N ALA A 225 -17.15 -12.29 -8.51
CA ALA A 225 -17.28 -12.25 -7.04
C ALA A 225 -15.94 -11.89 -6.36
N VAL A 226 -14.82 -12.42 -6.84
CA VAL A 226 -13.47 -12.05 -6.38
C VAL A 226 -13.16 -10.57 -6.67
N LEU A 227 -13.57 -10.06 -7.84
CA LEU A 227 -13.41 -8.64 -8.17
C LEU A 227 -14.11 -7.73 -7.15
N LYS A 228 -15.36 -8.03 -6.77
CA LYS A 228 -16.08 -7.25 -5.74
C LYS A 228 -15.34 -7.19 -4.40
N GLN A 229 -14.70 -8.30 -4.00
CA GLN A 229 -13.86 -8.32 -2.80
C GLN A 229 -12.59 -7.47 -2.95
N LYS A 230 -11.93 -7.52 -4.11
CA LYS A 230 -10.78 -6.67 -4.43
C LYS A 230 -11.14 -5.18 -4.41
N GLU A 231 -12.27 -4.80 -4.97
CA GLU A 231 -12.76 -3.42 -4.96
C GLU A 231 -12.97 -2.90 -3.54
N THR A 232 -13.63 -3.70 -2.71
CA THR A 232 -13.86 -3.37 -1.29
C THR A 232 -12.53 -3.16 -0.57
N TYR A 233 -11.57 -4.06 -0.77
CA TYR A 233 -10.23 -3.96 -0.18
C TYR A 233 -9.47 -2.72 -0.68
N TYR A 234 -9.46 -2.47 -1.99
CA TYR A 234 -8.76 -1.32 -2.56
C TYR A 234 -9.34 -0.01 -2.02
N ARG A 235 -10.66 0.09 -1.92
CA ARG A 235 -11.34 1.25 -1.33
C ARG A 235 -10.96 1.49 0.13
N GLN A 236 -10.82 0.41 0.93
CA GLN A 236 -10.35 0.50 2.32
C GLN A 236 -8.89 0.97 2.41
N VAL A 237 -8.02 0.47 1.53
CA VAL A 237 -6.61 0.89 1.45
C VAL A 237 -6.51 2.38 1.11
N LEU A 238 -7.26 2.85 0.11
CA LEU A 238 -7.30 4.27 -0.26
C LEU A 238 -7.82 5.13 0.89
N ALA A 239 -8.95 4.76 1.52
CA ALA A 239 -9.51 5.48 2.66
C ALA A 239 -8.51 5.61 3.82
N LYS A 240 -7.73 4.55 4.10
CA LYS A 240 -6.68 4.56 5.13
C LYS A 240 -5.54 5.53 4.80
N ILE A 241 -5.06 5.54 3.55
CA ILE A 241 -3.96 6.43 3.11
C ILE A 241 -4.39 7.89 3.11
N TYR A 242 -5.66 8.14 2.76
CA TYR A 242 -6.22 9.48 2.73
C TYR A 242 -6.69 9.95 4.10
N GLY A 243 -6.79 9.06 5.09
CA GLY A 243 -7.25 9.35 6.45
C GLY A 243 -8.77 9.60 6.57
N SER A 244 -9.52 9.46 5.47
CA SER A 244 -10.98 9.56 5.44
C SER A 244 -11.52 8.89 4.18
N ALA A 245 -12.67 8.22 4.30
CA ALA A 245 -13.40 7.63 3.17
C ALA A 245 -14.12 8.68 2.31
N GLU A 246 -14.31 9.90 2.83
CA GLU A 246 -15.01 10.99 2.14
C GLU A 246 -14.05 11.95 1.41
N TRP A 247 -12.73 11.74 1.54
CA TRP A 247 -11.75 12.58 0.85
C TRP A 247 -11.84 12.39 -0.67
N GLU A 248 -12.14 13.47 -1.40
CA GLU A 248 -12.18 13.48 -2.88
C GLU A 248 -12.98 12.30 -3.45
N LYS A 249 -14.11 11.97 -2.81
CA LYS A 249 -14.93 10.79 -3.08
C LYS A 249 -15.20 10.59 -4.57
N THR A 250 -15.57 11.65 -5.29
CA THR A 250 -15.80 11.62 -6.74
C THR A 250 -14.58 11.15 -7.54
N LYS A 251 -13.36 11.58 -7.17
CA LYS A 251 -12.12 11.13 -7.82
C LYS A 251 -11.81 9.67 -7.48
N VAL A 252 -12.00 9.28 -6.22
CA VAL A 252 -11.81 7.89 -5.78
C VAL A 252 -12.78 6.96 -6.49
N ASP A 253 -14.06 7.33 -6.60
CA ASP A 253 -15.06 6.56 -7.32
C ASP A 253 -14.74 6.41 -8.81
N ALA A 254 -14.25 7.47 -9.47
CA ALA A 254 -13.78 7.39 -10.84
C ALA A 254 -12.60 6.40 -11.01
N VAL A 255 -11.69 6.34 -10.03
CA VAL A 255 -10.59 5.36 -10.00
C VAL A 255 -11.09 3.95 -9.77
N MET A 256 -12.06 3.75 -8.87
CA MET A 256 -12.68 2.45 -8.64
C MET A 256 -13.37 1.92 -9.90
N VAL A 257 -14.06 2.79 -10.65
CA VAL A 257 -14.68 2.43 -11.94
C VAL A 257 -13.63 2.06 -12.99
N SER A 258 -12.50 2.80 -13.04
CA SER A 258 -11.37 2.45 -13.92
C SER A 258 -10.77 1.09 -13.55
N TYR A 259 -10.50 0.84 -12.27
CA TYR A 259 -10.02 -0.43 -11.75
C TYR A 259 -10.96 -1.60 -12.10
N HIS A 260 -12.27 -1.40 -11.91
CA HIS A 260 -13.30 -2.38 -12.28
C HIS A 260 -13.19 -2.79 -13.75
N ARG A 261 -13.11 -1.82 -14.66
CA ARG A 261 -12.99 -2.09 -16.10
C ARG A 261 -11.69 -2.81 -16.45
N GLN A 262 -10.59 -2.44 -15.81
CA GLN A 262 -9.29 -3.08 -16.02
C GLN A 262 -9.35 -4.57 -15.65
N GLU A 263 -9.84 -4.89 -14.44
CA GLU A 263 -9.95 -6.27 -13.99
C GLU A 263 -10.99 -7.06 -14.82
N LEU A 264 -12.11 -6.44 -15.22
CA LEU A 264 -13.07 -7.09 -16.12
C LEU A 264 -12.46 -7.48 -17.47
N ARG A 265 -11.53 -6.68 -18.03
CA ARG A 265 -10.82 -7.04 -19.27
C ARG A 265 -9.95 -8.28 -19.07
N GLU A 266 -9.24 -8.38 -17.95
CA GLU A 266 -8.43 -9.56 -17.62
C GLU A 266 -9.31 -10.80 -17.37
N ILE A 267 -10.43 -10.65 -16.65
CA ILE A 267 -11.41 -11.73 -16.46
C ILE A 267 -11.98 -12.20 -17.80
N SER A 268 -12.29 -11.28 -18.71
CA SER A 268 -12.76 -11.61 -20.06
C SER A 268 -11.71 -12.37 -20.87
N LYS A 269 -10.44 -11.95 -20.79
CA LYS A 269 -9.31 -12.66 -21.42
C LYS A 269 -9.17 -14.08 -20.86
N LEU A 270 -9.16 -14.24 -19.55
CA LEU A 270 -9.13 -15.56 -18.89
C LEU A 270 -10.34 -16.42 -19.28
N GLY A 271 -11.52 -15.82 -19.38
CA GLY A 271 -12.73 -16.49 -19.85
C GLY A 271 -12.61 -17.02 -21.28
N LYS A 272 -12.02 -16.25 -22.19
CA LYS A 272 -11.72 -16.68 -23.57
C LYS A 272 -10.71 -17.84 -23.60
N GLU A 273 -9.62 -17.73 -22.83
CA GLU A 273 -8.61 -18.79 -22.73
C GLU A 273 -9.20 -20.10 -22.16
N TYR A 274 -10.05 -19.99 -21.13
CA TYR A 274 -10.74 -21.13 -20.54
C TYR A 274 -11.72 -21.77 -21.52
N THR A 275 -12.48 -20.95 -22.26
CA THR A 275 -13.40 -21.41 -23.31
C THR A 275 -12.66 -22.17 -24.40
N ALA A 276 -11.52 -21.65 -24.88
CA ALA A 276 -10.70 -22.31 -25.89
C ALA A 276 -10.17 -23.68 -25.42
N LYS A 277 -9.73 -23.78 -24.15
CA LYS A 277 -9.32 -25.06 -23.55
C LYS A 277 -10.47 -26.05 -23.48
N LEU A 278 -11.65 -25.62 -23.04
CA LEU A 278 -12.83 -26.48 -22.99
C LEU A 278 -13.29 -26.93 -24.38
N ALA A 279 -13.18 -26.10 -25.41
CA ALA A 279 -13.46 -26.48 -26.79
C ALA A 279 -12.52 -27.61 -27.28
N GLY A 280 -11.22 -27.52 -26.95
CA GLY A 280 -10.26 -28.59 -27.23
C GLY A 280 -10.63 -29.91 -26.52
N TYR A 281 -11.10 -29.84 -25.28
CA TYR A 281 -11.58 -31.01 -24.55
C TYR A 281 -12.88 -31.58 -25.09
N MET A 282 -13.81 -30.70 -25.50
CA MET A 282 -15.06 -31.10 -26.14
C MET A 282 -14.79 -31.98 -27.36
N LYS A 283 -13.89 -31.53 -28.25
CA LYS A 283 -13.52 -32.27 -29.47
C LYS A 283 -13.00 -33.67 -29.15
N LYS A 284 -12.15 -33.80 -28.13
CA LYS A 284 -11.63 -35.11 -27.67
C LYS A 284 -12.74 -36.01 -27.12
N LEU A 285 -13.57 -35.49 -26.21
CA LEU A 285 -14.66 -36.25 -25.58
C LEU A 285 -15.73 -36.69 -26.58
N VAL A 286 -16.05 -35.83 -27.56
CA VAL A 286 -16.94 -36.18 -28.67
C VAL A 286 -16.36 -37.33 -29.48
N ASN A 287 -15.08 -37.24 -29.87
CA ASN A 287 -14.41 -38.30 -30.63
C ASN A 287 -14.41 -39.64 -29.86
N TYR A 288 -14.04 -39.63 -28.58
CA TYR A 288 -14.04 -40.83 -27.74
C TYR A 288 -15.43 -41.44 -27.58
N TYR A 289 -16.46 -40.61 -27.37
CA TYR A 289 -17.84 -41.08 -27.27
C TYR A 289 -18.31 -41.69 -28.59
N THR A 290 -18.07 -41.02 -29.72
CA THR A 290 -18.39 -41.48 -31.07
C THR A 290 -17.75 -42.85 -31.37
N CYS A 291 -16.49 -43.07 -30.97
CA CYS A 291 -15.81 -44.35 -31.18
C CYS A 291 -16.19 -45.44 -30.18
N SER A 292 -16.54 -45.08 -28.94
CA SER A 292 -16.93 -46.05 -27.91
C SER A 292 -18.38 -46.54 -28.05
N TYR A 293 -19.22 -45.76 -28.74
CA TYR A 293 -20.62 -46.07 -29.00
C TYR A 293 -20.75 -46.82 -30.34
N THR A 294 -20.69 -48.15 -30.28
CA THR A 294 -20.62 -49.04 -31.45
C THR A 294 -21.97 -49.66 -31.78
N CYS A 295 -22.25 -49.83 -33.07
CA CYS A 295 -23.36 -50.60 -33.61
C CYS A 295 -22.82 -51.92 -34.16
N THR A 296 -23.34 -53.04 -33.68
CA THR A 296 -23.00 -54.36 -34.18
C THR A 296 -24.00 -54.75 -35.26
N LEU A 297 -23.58 -54.80 -36.53
CA LEU A 297 -24.50 -55.03 -37.65
C LEU A 297 -25.02 -56.48 -37.72
N SER A 298 -24.37 -57.41 -37.02
CA SER A 298 -24.74 -58.84 -37.01
C SER A 298 -25.96 -59.18 -36.16
N ASN A 299 -26.19 -58.43 -35.09
CA ASN A 299 -27.33 -58.61 -34.18
C ASN A 299 -28.11 -57.30 -33.94
N SER A 300 -27.72 -56.23 -34.63
CA SER A 300 -28.31 -54.90 -34.58
C SER A 300 -28.38 -54.29 -33.17
N CYS A 301 -27.45 -54.72 -32.31
CA CYS A 301 -27.34 -54.23 -30.94
C CYS A 301 -26.41 -53.01 -30.88
N LEU A 302 -26.79 -52.03 -30.06
CA LEU A 302 -25.93 -50.93 -29.66
C LEU A 302 -25.10 -51.35 -28.44
N ARG A 303 -23.80 -51.05 -28.47
CA ARG A 303 -22.89 -51.34 -27.35
C ARG A 303 -21.99 -50.15 -27.07
N PHE A 304 -22.06 -49.68 -25.82
CA PHE A 304 -21.22 -48.60 -25.32
C PHE A 304 -20.14 -49.15 -24.38
N TYR A 305 -18.88 -48.93 -24.72
CA TYR A 305 -17.75 -49.39 -23.91
C TYR A 305 -17.29 -48.33 -22.91
N GLN A 306 -17.93 -48.34 -21.74
CA GLN A 306 -17.71 -47.36 -20.67
C GLN A 306 -16.24 -47.29 -20.20
N ARG A 307 -15.52 -48.43 -20.12
CA ARG A 307 -14.14 -48.49 -19.61
C ARG A 307 -13.16 -47.63 -20.43
N ASN A 308 -13.32 -47.57 -21.75
CA ASN A 308 -12.47 -46.78 -22.64
C ASN A 308 -12.80 -45.28 -22.58
N TYR A 309 -14.04 -44.92 -22.25
CA TYR A 309 -14.48 -43.53 -22.09
C TYR A 309 -13.94 -42.90 -20.79
N TYR A 310 -14.01 -43.61 -19.66
CA TYR A 310 -13.61 -43.07 -18.35
C TYR A 310 -12.12 -42.78 -18.24
N SER A 311 -11.25 -43.63 -18.81
CA SER A 311 -9.78 -43.44 -18.79
C SER A 311 -9.35 -42.13 -19.47
N CYS A 312 -10.07 -41.70 -20.50
CA CYS A 312 -9.81 -40.45 -21.22
C CYS A 312 -10.46 -39.22 -20.58
N SER A 313 -11.56 -39.38 -19.83
CA SER A 313 -12.35 -38.27 -19.25
C SER A 313 -11.75 -37.68 -17.97
N TYR A 314 -11.08 -38.48 -17.14
CA TYR A 314 -10.64 -38.09 -15.78
C TYR A 314 -9.64 -36.92 -15.73
N ARG A 315 -8.94 -36.65 -16.84
CA ARG A 315 -7.92 -35.58 -16.94
C ARG A 315 -8.43 -34.27 -17.57
N LEU A 316 -9.68 -34.22 -18.01
CA LEU A 316 -10.20 -33.14 -18.88
C LEU A 316 -11.29 -32.35 -18.14
N GLY A 317 -10.90 -31.32 -17.37
CA GLY A 317 -11.88 -30.44 -16.69
C GLY A 317 -11.46 -29.92 -15.32
N CYS A 318 -10.26 -30.24 -14.86
CA CYS A 318 -9.72 -29.87 -13.56
C CYS A 318 -9.47 -28.35 -13.46
N TRP A 319 -10.51 -27.59 -13.14
CA TRP A 319 -10.50 -26.12 -13.04
C TRP A 319 -9.61 -25.56 -11.93
N TRP A 320 -9.10 -26.43 -11.04
CA TRP A 320 -8.45 -26.04 -9.78
C TRP A 320 -7.03 -25.51 -10.01
N ARG A 321 -6.54 -25.54 -11.25
CA ARG A 321 -5.31 -24.85 -11.66
C ARG A 321 -5.54 -23.39 -12.06
N PHE A 322 -6.79 -22.96 -12.19
CA PHE A 322 -7.18 -21.56 -12.47
C PHE A 322 -7.83 -20.88 -11.27
N THR A 323 -7.92 -21.53 -10.11
CA THR A 323 -8.22 -20.84 -8.87
C THR A 323 -7.05 -19.90 -8.61
N SER A 324 -7.23 -18.64 -8.97
CA SER A 324 -6.38 -17.55 -8.52
C SER A 324 -6.34 -17.62 -7.00
N SER A 325 -5.26 -18.17 -6.45
CA SER A 325 -5.05 -18.18 -5.01
C SER A 325 -4.98 -16.73 -4.57
N TYR A 326 -5.99 -16.29 -3.82
CA TYR A 326 -6.12 -14.91 -3.39
C TYR A 326 -5.01 -14.59 -2.39
N ARG A 327 -3.88 -14.08 -2.88
CA ARG A 327 -2.94 -13.33 -2.04
C ARG A 327 -3.43 -11.90 -2.02
N CYS A 328 -4.30 -11.61 -1.06
CA CYS A 328 -4.60 -10.26 -0.62
C CYS A 328 -3.27 -9.51 -0.45
N VAL A 329 -3.00 -8.50 -1.27
CA VAL A 329 -1.75 -7.73 -1.20
C VAL A 329 -1.79 -6.97 0.12
N ARG A 330 -1.19 -7.52 1.19
CA ARG A 330 -1.06 -6.91 2.54
C ARG A 330 -0.13 -5.68 2.56
N ALA A 331 -0.10 -4.89 1.49
CA ALA A 331 0.62 -3.62 1.48
C ALA A 331 -0.33 -2.54 2.04
N CYS A 332 -0.10 -2.13 3.28
CA CYS A 332 -0.77 -0.97 3.87
C CYS A 332 0.23 0.17 3.98
N LEU A 333 0.07 1.19 3.14
CA LEU A 333 0.68 2.49 3.37
C LEU A 333 -0.15 3.24 4.43
N ALA A 334 0.49 3.81 5.44
CA ALA A 334 -0.17 4.65 6.43
C ALA A 334 -0.44 6.07 5.85
N PRO A 335 -1.38 6.85 6.41
CA PRO A 335 -1.48 8.26 6.05
C PRO A 335 -0.16 8.98 6.31
N PHE A 336 0.19 9.92 5.42
CA PHE A 336 1.39 10.73 5.61
C PHE A 336 1.30 11.49 6.92
N SER A 337 2.32 11.34 7.76
CA SER A 337 2.46 12.09 9.00
C SER A 337 3.90 12.49 9.19
N TYR A 338 4.10 13.71 9.68
CA TYR A 338 5.41 14.22 10.05
C TYR A 338 5.30 14.87 11.42
N CYS A 339 6.02 14.31 12.39
CA CYS A 339 5.99 14.78 13.78
C CYS A 339 7.12 15.78 14.01
N TRP A 340 6.84 17.07 13.78
CA TRP A 340 7.70 18.13 14.30
C TRP A 340 7.43 18.30 15.81
N ARG A 341 8.48 18.20 16.63
CA ARG A 341 8.38 18.35 18.09
C ARG A 341 8.83 19.75 18.52
N LYS A 342 7.92 20.49 19.12
CA LYS A 342 8.23 21.77 19.78
C LYS A 342 8.94 21.55 21.12
N VAL A 343 9.84 22.46 21.48
CA VAL A 343 10.56 22.44 22.77
C VAL A 343 9.82 23.33 23.77
N ASN A 344 9.27 22.75 24.83
CA ASN A 344 8.56 23.57 25.82
C ASN A 344 9.55 24.16 26.84
N TYR A 345 9.70 25.48 26.86
CA TYR A 345 10.45 26.19 27.89
C TYR A 345 9.56 26.43 29.12
N LYS A 346 10.02 26.06 30.30
CA LYS A 346 9.34 26.27 31.59
C LYS A 346 10.09 27.30 32.43
N GLY A 347 9.37 28.04 33.28
CA GLY A 347 9.97 28.98 34.22
C GLY A 347 10.53 30.26 33.57
N LEU A 348 10.02 30.65 32.40
CA LEU A 348 10.42 31.91 31.77
C LEU A 348 9.94 33.10 32.61
N CYS A 349 10.89 33.94 32.98
CA CYS A 349 10.63 35.17 33.74
C CYS A 349 9.93 36.22 32.86
N THR A 350 8.82 36.77 33.36
CA THR A 350 8.10 37.90 32.77
C THR A 350 8.29 39.11 33.67
N CYS A 351 8.98 40.12 33.19
CA CYS A 351 9.17 41.39 33.88
C CYS A 351 8.89 42.57 32.94
N ASP A 352 8.62 43.73 33.53
CA ASP A 352 8.66 45.01 32.82
C ASP A 352 10.14 45.40 32.62
N VAL A 353 10.63 45.21 31.38
CA VAL A 353 12.04 45.40 31.01
C VAL A 353 12.53 46.82 31.31
N ASN A 354 11.63 47.81 31.32
CA ASN A 354 11.94 49.20 31.61
C ASN A 354 12.14 49.45 33.12
N LYS A 355 11.59 48.59 33.99
CA LYS A 355 11.69 48.69 35.46
C LYS A 355 12.79 47.82 36.05
N VAL A 356 13.46 46.98 35.25
CA VAL A 356 14.55 46.11 35.73
C VAL A 356 15.72 46.90 36.30
N ASN A 357 16.02 48.05 35.69
CA ASN A 357 17.11 48.93 36.09
C ASN A 357 16.55 50.28 36.53
N LYS A 358 17.16 50.89 37.54
CA LYS A 358 16.75 52.22 38.00
C LYS A 358 17.10 53.27 36.95
N PRO A 359 16.24 54.28 36.73
CA PRO A 359 16.60 55.43 35.92
C PRO A 359 17.89 56.09 36.41
N VAL A 360 18.74 56.50 35.46
CA VAL A 360 20.01 57.19 35.75
C VAL A 360 19.76 58.47 36.57
N THR A 361 18.66 59.16 36.28
CA THR A 361 18.18 60.36 36.98
C THR A 361 18.00 60.11 38.47
N ASP A 362 17.49 58.95 38.86
CA ASP A 362 17.20 58.62 40.26
C ASP A 362 18.49 58.37 41.03
N ILE A 363 19.48 57.73 40.40
CA ILE A 363 20.80 57.49 41.00
C ILE A 363 21.51 58.83 41.23
N VAL A 364 21.54 59.69 40.22
CA VAL A 364 22.15 61.02 40.29
C VAL A 364 21.46 61.89 41.34
N SER A 365 20.13 61.88 41.38
CA SER A 365 19.34 62.65 42.36
C SER A 365 19.57 62.15 43.79
N ALA A 366 19.64 60.83 44.01
CA ALA A 366 19.91 60.25 45.32
C ALA A 366 21.31 60.61 45.84
N MET A 367 22.34 60.56 44.98
CA MET A 367 23.70 60.96 45.34
C MET A 367 23.80 62.46 45.63
N THR A 368 23.20 63.28 44.77
CA THR A 368 23.19 64.75 44.91
C THR A 368 22.53 65.17 46.22
N THR A 369 21.40 64.55 46.56
CA THR A 369 20.69 64.80 47.83
C THR A 369 21.58 64.48 49.04
N LYS A 370 22.27 63.34 49.03
CA LYS A 370 23.20 62.95 50.12
C LYS A 370 24.39 63.89 50.24
N ILE A 371 25.00 64.29 49.13
CA ILE A 371 26.13 65.25 49.13
C ILE A 371 25.70 66.60 49.69
N ASN A 372 24.55 67.12 49.25
CA ASN A 372 24.01 68.38 49.76
C ASN A 372 23.67 68.31 51.25
N ALA A 373 23.13 67.18 51.72
CA ALA A 373 22.88 66.96 53.14
C ALA A 373 24.18 67.02 53.97
N ILE A 374 25.26 66.37 53.50
CA ILE A 374 26.58 66.45 54.15
C ILE A 374 27.11 67.89 54.18
N ILE A 375 27.01 68.62 53.06
CA ILE A 375 27.44 70.02 53.00
C ILE A 375 26.66 70.87 54.01
N ASN A 376 25.34 70.71 54.07
CA ASN A 376 24.48 71.46 54.99
C ASN A 376 24.79 71.14 56.46
N GLU A 377 24.97 69.87 56.80
CA GLU A 377 25.33 69.43 58.15
C GLU A 377 26.66 70.07 58.60
N LYS A 378 27.67 70.07 57.72
CA LYS A 378 29.00 70.62 58.02
C LYS A 378 28.99 72.14 58.09
N THR A 379 28.27 72.82 57.20
CA THR A 379 28.08 74.28 57.27
C THR A 379 27.35 74.70 58.55
N THR A 380 26.31 73.95 58.95
CA THR A 380 25.57 74.22 60.19
C THR A 380 26.48 74.04 61.42
N SER A 381 27.23 72.93 61.46
CA SER A 381 28.18 72.66 62.54
C SER A 381 29.27 73.73 62.65
N PHE A 382 29.80 74.19 61.51
CA PHE A 382 30.80 75.26 61.48
C PHE A 382 30.24 76.61 61.91
N ASN A 383 29.02 76.97 61.49
CA ASN A 383 28.37 78.21 61.91
C ASN A 383 28.11 78.23 63.43
N ALA A 384 27.76 77.10 64.02
CA ALA A 384 27.63 76.98 65.47
C ALA A 384 28.97 77.18 66.20
N LEU A 385 30.07 76.64 65.64
CA LEU A 385 31.43 76.88 66.18
C LEU A 385 31.84 78.35 66.04
N LYS A 386 31.58 78.97 64.89
CA LYS A 386 31.82 80.40 64.64
C LYS A 386 31.12 81.26 65.70
N ALA A 387 29.83 81.03 65.95
CA ALA A 387 29.08 81.76 66.96
C ALA A 387 29.66 81.59 68.37
N LYS A 388 30.12 80.36 68.72
CA LYS A 388 30.83 80.12 69.99
C LYS A 388 32.13 80.92 70.08
N TRP A 389 32.93 80.96 69.02
CA TRP A 389 34.17 81.73 68.98
C TRP A 389 33.92 83.24 69.09
N GLU A 390 32.87 83.76 68.43
CA GLU A 390 32.46 85.15 68.56
C GLU A 390 32.06 85.51 70.01
N SER A 391 31.35 84.62 70.70
CA SER A 391 31.03 84.79 72.13
C SER A 391 32.30 84.76 73.00
N TYR A 392 33.18 83.78 72.78
CA TYR A 392 34.46 83.69 73.50
C TYR A 392 35.32 84.93 73.30
N HIS A 393 35.37 85.49 72.09
CA HIS A 393 36.05 86.75 71.83
C HIS A 393 35.42 87.92 72.58
N ALA A 394 34.09 88.00 72.64
CA ALA A 394 33.40 89.03 73.40
C ALA A 394 33.73 88.95 74.90
N ASP A 395 33.72 87.75 75.48
CA ASP A 395 34.04 87.54 76.89
C ASP A 395 35.53 87.79 77.20
N TYR A 396 36.43 87.37 76.30
CA TYR A 396 37.86 87.67 76.40
C TYR A 396 38.11 89.18 76.37
N VAL A 397 37.46 89.91 75.46
CA VAL A 397 37.57 91.38 75.36
C VAL A 397 37.06 92.06 76.64
N LYS A 398 35.94 91.59 77.23
CA LYS A 398 35.45 92.10 78.51
C LYS A 398 36.45 91.87 79.65
N ALA A 399 36.96 90.64 79.78
CA ALA A 399 37.94 90.29 80.81
C ALA A 399 39.25 91.09 80.64
N TYR A 400 39.75 91.19 79.41
CA TYR A 400 40.93 91.96 79.06
C TYR A 400 40.76 93.45 79.38
N SER A 401 39.60 94.04 79.06
CA SER A 401 39.28 95.43 79.39
C SER A 401 39.24 95.65 80.89
N LYS A 402 38.61 94.74 81.64
CA LYS A 402 38.52 94.81 83.10
C LYS A 402 39.89 94.72 83.77
N ILE A 403 40.76 93.80 83.36
CA ILE A 403 42.08 93.66 83.97
C ILE A 403 42.95 94.91 83.72
N ILE A 404 42.86 95.52 82.53
CA ILE A 404 43.55 96.80 82.26
C ILE A 404 42.96 97.91 83.14
N ALA A 405 41.64 98.03 83.19
CA ALA A 405 40.96 99.04 83.99
C ALA A 405 41.30 98.91 85.49
N ASP A 406 41.22 97.71 86.07
CA ASP A 406 41.56 97.44 87.46
C ASP A 406 43.02 97.79 87.77
N ARG A 407 43.95 97.51 86.84
CA ARG A 407 45.35 97.93 86.98
C ARG A 407 45.54 99.44 86.85
N HIS A 408 44.83 100.10 85.95
CA HIS A 408 44.87 101.56 85.85
C HIS A 408 44.36 102.20 87.15
N VAL A 409 43.26 101.69 87.71
CA VAL A 409 42.73 102.12 89.02
C VAL A 409 43.76 101.88 90.13
N PHE A 410 44.38 100.69 90.18
CA PHE A 410 45.45 100.40 91.14
C PHE A 410 46.62 101.38 90.99
N TYR A 411 47.09 101.64 89.77
CA TYR A 411 48.22 102.52 89.52
C TYR A 411 47.90 103.98 89.89
N ILE A 412 46.69 104.45 89.57
CA ILE A 412 46.19 105.75 90.01
C ILE A 412 46.20 105.82 91.55
N LYS A 413 45.67 104.81 92.24
CA LYS A 413 45.66 104.76 93.71
C LYS A 413 47.07 104.73 94.30
N TYR A 414 47.97 103.95 93.70
CA TYR A 414 49.38 103.88 94.09
C TYR A 414 50.05 105.26 93.96
N MET A 415 49.92 105.92 92.81
CA MET A 415 50.49 107.26 92.60
C MET A 415 49.87 108.28 93.57
N THR A 416 48.57 108.20 93.82
CA THR A 416 47.87 109.03 94.82
C THR A 416 48.47 108.85 96.22
N GLN A 417 48.69 107.60 96.63
CA GLN A 417 49.29 107.28 97.93
C GLN A 417 50.76 107.71 98.03
N GLN A 418 51.53 107.60 96.94
CA GLN A 418 52.91 108.07 96.91
C GLN A 418 52.99 109.58 97.09
N TYR A 419 52.13 110.34 96.41
CA TYR A 419 52.03 111.78 96.65
C TYR A 419 51.59 112.11 98.07
N ALA A 420 50.58 111.42 98.60
CA ALA A 420 50.13 111.61 99.98
C ALA A 420 51.22 111.31 101.01
N ARG A 421 52.03 110.26 100.79
CA ARG A 421 53.19 109.91 101.64
C ARG A 421 54.30 110.95 101.55
N MET A 422 54.63 111.41 100.34
CA MET A 422 55.62 112.48 100.17
C MET A 422 55.20 113.76 100.90
N ASN A 423 53.92 114.12 100.83
CA ASN A 423 53.40 115.31 101.53
C ASN A 423 53.42 115.11 103.06
N LEU A 424 53.08 113.92 103.54
CA LEU A 424 53.18 113.58 104.97
C LEU A 424 54.62 113.77 105.49
N PHE A 425 55.61 113.36 104.70
CA PHE A 425 57.03 113.46 105.06
C PHE A 425 57.56 114.90 104.99
N ASN A 426 57.13 115.67 103.98
CA ASN A 426 57.68 117.00 103.72
C ASN A 426 57.01 118.10 104.55
N ASN A 427 55.71 117.97 104.85
CA ASN A 427 54.92 119.07 105.40
C ASN A 427 53.84 118.59 106.40
N GLY A 428 53.90 117.34 106.86
CA GLY A 428 53.06 116.81 107.94
C GLY A 428 51.59 116.58 107.59
N SER A 429 51.16 116.80 106.35
CA SER A 429 49.78 116.63 105.89
C SER A 429 49.65 115.56 104.79
N SER A 430 48.58 114.78 104.83
CA SER A 430 48.25 113.76 103.82
C SER A 430 47.49 114.29 102.61
N ASP A 431 47.10 115.58 102.61
CA ASP A 431 46.29 116.17 101.55
C ASP A 431 47.12 116.44 100.27
N LEU A 432 46.52 116.16 99.11
CA LEU A 432 47.15 116.41 97.81
C LEU A 432 47.05 117.89 97.41
N THR A 433 48.14 118.44 96.86
CA THR A 433 48.15 119.79 96.29
C THR A 433 47.30 119.86 95.00
N PRO A 434 46.84 121.06 94.59
CA PRO A 434 46.08 121.24 93.34
C PRO A 434 46.83 120.71 92.10
N GLU A 435 48.14 120.90 92.03
CA GLU A 435 49.00 120.43 90.92
C GLU A 435 49.10 118.90 90.90
N GLN A 436 49.21 118.26 92.07
CA GLN A 436 49.19 116.79 92.18
C GLN A 436 47.83 116.21 91.78
N LYS A 437 46.71 116.86 92.18
CA LYS A 437 45.36 116.48 91.73
C LYS A 437 45.20 116.61 90.20
N ALA A 438 45.73 117.68 89.61
CA ALA A 438 45.73 117.87 88.15
C ALA A 438 46.61 116.84 87.42
N ALA A 439 47.76 116.48 87.98
CA ALA A 439 48.64 115.44 87.43
C ALA A 439 47.98 114.05 87.46
N ILE A 440 47.26 113.71 88.54
CA ILE A 440 46.47 112.47 88.61
C ILE A 440 45.30 112.48 87.62
N ALA A 441 44.61 113.61 87.44
CA ALA A 441 43.54 113.75 86.45
C ALA A 441 44.06 113.59 85.01
N LYS A 442 45.23 114.16 84.69
CA LYS A 442 45.91 113.99 83.40
C LYS A 442 46.31 112.53 83.17
N LEU A 443 46.94 111.90 84.16
CA LEU A 443 47.31 110.48 84.12
C LEU A 443 46.08 109.58 83.91
N THR A 444 44.96 109.90 84.57
CA THR A 444 43.69 109.16 84.40
C THR A 444 43.18 109.25 82.96
N THR A 445 43.22 110.44 82.35
CA THR A 445 42.80 110.64 80.95
C THR A 445 43.70 109.88 79.97
N GLU A 446 45.02 109.95 80.14
CA GLU A 446 45.98 109.23 79.29
C GLU A 446 45.82 107.70 79.40
N LEU A 447 45.63 107.18 80.61
CA LEU A 447 45.40 105.76 80.85
C LEU A 447 44.07 105.28 80.24
N ASN A 448 43.02 106.11 80.27
CA ASN A 448 41.75 105.80 79.60
C ASN A 448 41.89 105.76 78.07
N GLN A 449 42.62 106.69 77.46
CA GLN A 449 42.87 106.67 76.01
C GLN A 449 43.69 105.43 75.60
N LYS A 450 44.71 105.08 76.39
CA LYS A 450 45.54 103.88 76.17
C LYS A 450 44.74 102.58 76.32
N LEU A 451 43.79 102.52 77.26
CA LEU A 451 42.85 101.40 77.39
C LEU A 451 42.00 101.23 76.13
N VAL A 452 41.36 102.31 75.66
CA VAL A 452 40.49 102.27 74.47
C VAL A 452 41.24 101.79 73.23
N SER A 453 42.45 102.32 73.00
CA SER A 453 43.29 101.93 71.86
C SER A 453 43.72 100.46 71.92
N ALA A 454 44.19 99.99 73.09
CA ALA A 454 44.67 98.61 73.26
C ALA A 454 43.54 97.57 73.12
N VAL A 455 42.34 97.88 73.63
CA VAL A 455 41.15 97.02 73.47
C VAL A 455 40.72 96.96 72.00
N ALA A 456 40.76 98.08 71.27
CA ALA A 456 40.42 98.13 69.86
C ALA A 456 41.38 97.31 68.98
N GLU A 457 42.69 97.43 69.20
CA GLU A 457 43.70 96.66 68.45
C GLU A 457 43.55 95.15 68.70
N TYR A 458 43.32 94.74 69.95
CA TYR A 458 43.16 93.32 70.28
C TYR A 458 41.86 92.74 69.71
N LYS A 459 40.76 93.51 69.75
CA LYS A 459 39.49 93.14 69.12
C LYS A 459 39.66 92.90 67.60
N LYS A 460 40.49 93.70 66.93
CA LYS A 460 40.83 93.53 65.51
C LYS A 460 41.58 92.21 65.24
N LYS A 461 42.62 91.90 66.01
CA LYS A 461 43.40 90.64 65.89
C LYS A 461 42.53 89.39 66.05
N LEU A 462 41.61 89.43 67.01
CA LEU A 462 40.65 88.34 67.24
C LEU A 462 39.67 88.19 66.06
N ALA A 463 39.15 89.27 65.50
CA ALA A 463 38.25 89.22 64.33
C ALA A 463 38.95 88.69 63.05
N GLU A 464 40.21 89.06 62.83
CA GLU A 464 41.02 88.55 61.70
C GLU A 464 41.25 87.03 61.82
N SER A 465 41.43 86.52 63.04
CA SER A 465 41.61 85.09 63.32
C SER A 465 40.38 84.26 62.96
N ILE A 466 39.17 84.73 63.29
CA ILE A 466 37.91 84.08 62.86
C ILE A 466 37.77 84.14 61.34
N SER A 467 38.08 85.29 60.72
CA SER A 467 37.94 85.49 59.28
C SER A 467 38.83 84.54 58.47
N ALA A 468 40.06 84.30 58.92
CA ALA A 468 40.96 83.30 58.31
C ALA A 468 40.41 81.87 58.41
N CYS A 469 39.78 81.51 59.55
CA CYS A 469 39.14 80.20 59.71
C CYS A 469 37.93 80.03 58.77
N VAL A 470 37.11 81.07 58.63
CA VAL A 470 35.95 81.08 57.70
C VAL A 470 36.42 80.90 56.26
N ALA A 471 37.47 81.61 55.84
CA ALA A 471 38.03 81.48 54.49
C ALA A 471 38.55 80.05 54.22
N SER A 472 39.25 79.44 55.19
CA SER A 472 39.75 78.07 55.10
C SER A 472 38.62 77.03 55.00
N PHE A 473 37.57 77.16 55.83
CA PHE A 473 36.39 76.29 55.78
C PHE A 473 35.67 76.39 54.43
N ASN A 474 35.41 77.61 53.95
CA ASN A 474 34.74 77.83 52.67
C ASN A 474 35.52 77.21 51.50
N LYS A 475 36.85 77.33 51.51
CA LYS A 475 37.72 76.68 50.51
C LYS A 475 37.62 75.15 50.60
N GLY A 476 37.61 74.59 51.81
CA GLY A 476 37.45 73.15 52.04
C GLY A 476 36.11 72.60 51.56
N ILE A 477 35.00 73.28 51.87
CA ILE A 477 33.66 72.92 51.39
C ILE A 477 33.56 73.02 49.86
N ALA A 478 34.10 74.09 49.26
CA ALA A 478 34.09 74.25 47.80
C ALA A 478 34.87 73.14 47.08
N SER A 479 36.04 72.76 47.62
CA SER A 479 36.84 71.66 47.09
C SER A 479 36.12 70.32 47.21
N TYR A 480 35.53 70.03 48.38
CA TYR A 480 34.72 68.82 48.57
C TYR A 480 33.52 68.77 47.60
N LYS A 481 32.78 69.87 47.47
CA LYS A 481 31.64 69.98 46.56
C LYS A 481 32.08 69.62 45.14
N LYS A 482 33.15 70.22 44.63
CA LYS A 482 33.68 69.94 43.29
C LYS A 482 34.00 68.45 43.11
N LEU A 483 34.84 67.88 43.98
CA LEU A 483 35.27 66.48 43.88
C LEU A 483 34.11 65.48 44.03
N ALA A 484 33.15 65.77 44.92
CA ALA A 484 31.99 64.92 45.13
C ALA A 484 31.07 64.90 43.91
N PHE A 485 30.83 66.05 43.26
CA PHE A 485 30.03 66.11 42.02
C PHE A 485 30.76 65.53 40.81
N GLU A 486 32.09 65.67 40.72
CA GLU A 486 32.89 64.97 39.69
C GLU A 486 32.76 63.44 39.83
N TYR A 487 32.76 62.91 41.06
CA TYR A 487 32.52 61.49 41.31
C TYR A 487 31.10 61.04 40.92
N VAL A 488 30.07 61.87 41.12
CA VAL A 488 28.70 61.59 40.65
C VAL A 488 28.66 61.42 39.13
N GLU A 489 29.33 62.30 38.37
CA GLU A 489 29.40 62.18 36.91
C GLU A 489 30.18 60.93 36.47
N GLN A 490 31.23 60.52 37.19
CA GLN A 490 31.92 59.25 36.93
C GLN A 490 31.00 58.03 37.15
N VAL A 491 30.21 58.01 38.23
CA VAL A 491 29.25 56.93 38.52
C VAL A 491 28.17 56.88 37.44
N LYS A 492 27.64 58.05 37.05
CA LYS A 492 26.67 58.19 35.95
C LYS A 492 27.22 57.66 34.62
N ALA A 493 28.45 58.02 34.26
CA ALA A 493 29.11 57.53 33.05
C ALA A 493 29.27 55.99 33.08
N LYS A 494 29.76 55.42 34.20
CA LYS A 494 29.89 53.96 34.36
C LYS A 494 28.53 53.25 34.25
N TYR A 495 27.48 53.81 34.84
CA TYR A 495 26.14 53.22 34.76
C TYR A 495 25.54 53.29 33.35
N ASN A 496 25.70 54.42 32.65
CA ASN A 496 25.30 54.56 31.25
C ASN A 496 26.01 53.57 30.33
N THR A 497 27.32 53.36 30.53
CA THR A 497 28.07 52.33 29.80
C THR A 497 27.48 50.93 30.05
N CYS A 498 27.14 50.58 31.29
CA CYS A 498 26.46 49.30 31.57
C CYS A 498 25.14 49.16 30.82
N LEU A 499 24.29 50.19 30.84
CA LEU A 499 23.00 50.19 30.14
C LEU A 499 23.18 50.02 28.62
N SER A 500 24.18 50.69 28.03
CA SER A 500 24.53 50.54 26.61
C SER A 500 25.04 49.13 26.28
N THR A 501 25.95 48.59 27.09
CA THR A 501 26.43 47.20 26.95
C THR A 501 25.29 46.19 27.08
N ARG A 502 24.37 46.40 28.01
CA ARG A 502 23.18 45.55 28.17
C ARG A 502 22.32 45.57 26.91
N ALA A 503 22.00 46.75 26.37
CA ALA A 503 21.20 46.87 25.15
C ALA A 503 21.88 46.15 23.97
N LYS A 504 23.20 46.32 23.82
CA LYS A 504 24.00 45.60 22.81
C LYS A 504 23.94 44.08 22.99
N ASN A 505 24.11 43.58 24.22
CA ASN A 505 24.10 42.15 24.50
C ASN A 505 22.72 41.51 24.30
N ILE A 506 21.63 42.23 24.61
CA ILE A 506 20.26 41.78 24.31
C ILE A 506 20.04 41.69 22.79
N ALA A 507 20.50 42.69 22.02
CA ALA A 507 20.42 42.67 20.57
C ALA A 507 21.23 41.50 19.95
N VAL A 508 22.44 41.25 20.45
CA VAL A 508 23.27 40.09 20.04
C VAL A 508 22.58 38.77 20.36
N TYR A 509 21.96 38.65 21.54
CA TYR A 509 21.22 37.45 21.92
C TYR A 509 20.01 37.21 21.00
N LYS A 510 19.24 38.26 20.70
CA LYS A 510 18.12 38.20 19.74
C LYS A 510 18.59 37.75 18.36
N ALA A 511 19.65 38.35 17.82
CA ALA A 511 20.21 37.97 16.52
C ALA A 511 20.69 36.50 16.50
N LYS A 512 21.26 36.00 17.60
CA LYS A 512 21.65 34.59 17.74
C LYS A 512 20.45 33.65 17.70
N LEU A 513 19.33 34.01 18.36
CA LEU A 513 18.10 33.23 18.32
C LEU A 513 17.47 33.21 16.93
N GLU A 514 17.43 34.36 16.24
CA GLU A 514 16.92 34.45 14.86
C GLU A 514 17.77 33.62 13.89
N LYS A 515 19.11 33.69 13.99
CA LYS A 515 19.99 32.82 13.20
C LYS A 515 19.74 31.33 13.46
N ASN A 516 19.54 30.94 14.73
CA ASN A 516 19.21 29.56 15.08
C ASN A 516 17.85 29.12 14.53
N ARG A 517 16.84 30.00 14.56
CA ARG A 517 15.53 29.76 13.93
C ARG A 517 15.69 29.45 12.44
N ASP A 518 16.45 30.26 11.72
CA ASP A 518 16.63 30.10 10.27
C ASP A 518 17.33 28.79 9.93
N MET A 519 18.39 28.44 10.66
CA MET A 519 19.07 27.14 10.51
C MET A 519 18.13 25.95 10.81
N GLN A 520 17.31 26.06 11.87
CA GLN A 520 16.33 25.01 12.20
C GLN A 520 15.24 24.90 11.14
N LYS A 521 14.78 26.02 10.57
CA LYS A 521 13.79 26.06 9.50
C LYS A 521 14.30 25.37 8.24
N GLU A 522 15.51 25.71 7.80
CA GLU A 522 16.15 25.09 6.63
C GLU A 522 16.29 23.57 6.81
N ALA A 523 16.74 23.12 7.99
CA ALA A 523 16.83 21.70 8.31
C ALA A 523 15.45 21.02 8.33
N LEU A 524 14.43 21.68 8.87
CA LEU A 524 13.06 21.18 8.89
C LEU A 524 12.48 21.04 7.47
N GLU A 525 12.65 22.06 6.64
CA GLU A 525 12.23 22.05 5.22
C GLU A 525 12.88 20.90 4.45
N LYS A 526 14.19 20.71 4.62
CA LYS A 526 14.94 19.61 4.00
C LYS A 526 14.41 18.23 4.44
N ASN A 527 14.20 18.03 5.74
CA ASN A 527 13.73 16.76 6.28
C ASN A 527 12.28 16.45 5.86
N ILE A 528 11.39 17.46 5.88
CA ILE A 528 10.00 17.31 5.41
C ILE A 528 9.99 16.98 3.92
N LYS A 529 10.83 17.63 3.11
CA LYS A 529 10.94 17.35 1.67
C LYS A 529 11.36 15.91 1.42
N ALA A 530 12.40 15.42 2.09
CA ALA A 530 12.86 14.04 1.96
C ALA A 530 11.79 13.02 2.39
N ALA A 531 11.12 13.25 3.52
CA ALA A 531 10.04 12.38 4.00
C ALA A 531 8.84 12.35 3.02
N LYS A 532 8.46 13.51 2.48
CA LYS A 532 7.43 13.64 1.44
C LYS A 532 7.80 12.83 0.19
N GLU A 533 9.01 12.99 -0.32
CA GLU A 533 9.47 12.28 -1.52
C GLU A 533 9.46 10.75 -1.34
N TYR A 534 9.95 10.27 -0.19
CA TYR A 534 9.91 8.84 0.16
C TYR A 534 8.47 8.32 0.21
N HIS A 535 7.57 9.04 0.87
CA HIS A 535 6.16 8.66 0.99
C HIS A 535 5.46 8.62 -0.37
N LEU A 536 5.66 9.65 -1.21
CA LEU A 536 5.07 9.71 -2.54
C LEU A 536 5.59 8.60 -3.46
N LYS A 537 6.86 8.21 -3.34
CA LYS A 537 7.42 7.05 -4.05
C LYS A 537 6.78 5.73 -3.59
N ALA A 538 6.55 5.56 -2.29
CA ALA A 538 5.85 4.40 -1.75
C ALA A 538 4.38 4.36 -2.17
N TYR A 539 3.73 5.53 -2.26
CA TYR A 539 2.37 5.67 -2.78
C TYR A 539 2.28 5.28 -4.27
N ASP A 540 3.22 5.74 -5.10
CA ASP A 540 3.30 5.33 -6.51
C ASP A 540 3.48 3.83 -6.65
N ALA A 541 4.40 3.23 -5.88
CA ALA A 541 4.64 1.79 -5.89
C ALA A 541 3.40 0.99 -5.43
N LEU A 542 2.57 1.54 -4.54
CA LEU A 542 1.31 0.95 -4.16
C LEU A 542 0.30 1.01 -5.31
N LEU A 543 0.11 2.18 -5.93
CA LEU A 543 -0.81 2.36 -7.04
C LEU A 543 -0.47 1.43 -8.22
N SER A 544 0.81 1.23 -8.53
CA SER A 544 1.26 0.30 -9.58
C SER A 544 0.90 -1.17 -9.30
N LYS A 545 0.60 -1.56 -8.06
CA LYS A 545 0.11 -2.92 -7.74
C LYS A 545 -1.36 -3.12 -8.12
N PHE A 546 -2.15 -2.04 -8.11
CA PHE A 546 -3.57 -2.06 -8.50
C PHE A 546 -3.75 -1.69 -9.98
N HIS A 547 -2.90 -0.82 -10.50
CA HIS A 547 -2.90 -0.33 -11.87
C HIS A 547 -1.55 -0.63 -12.55
N PRO A 548 -1.32 -1.88 -12.99
CA PRO A 548 -0.10 -2.22 -13.73
C PRO A 548 -0.03 -1.46 -15.07
N GLY A 549 1.16 -0.96 -15.41
CA GLY A 549 1.42 -0.20 -16.64
C GLY A 549 1.24 1.32 -16.46
N THR A 550 0.83 2.00 -17.53
CA THR A 550 0.62 3.45 -17.54
C THR A 550 -0.67 3.81 -16.81
N PHE A 551 -0.62 4.79 -15.89
CA PHE A 551 -1.79 5.25 -15.16
C PHE A 551 -2.80 5.95 -16.07
N GLU A 552 -4.06 5.55 -15.98
CA GLU A 552 -5.17 6.26 -16.62
C GLU A 552 -5.34 7.66 -16.03
N SER A 553 -5.98 8.56 -16.78
CA SER A 553 -6.15 9.97 -16.40
C SER A 553 -6.86 10.16 -15.05
N THR A 554 -7.79 9.27 -14.68
CA THR A 554 -8.48 9.28 -13.39
C THR A 554 -7.52 9.00 -12.22
N VAL A 555 -6.64 8.01 -12.37
CA VAL A 555 -5.61 7.66 -11.39
C VAL A 555 -4.60 8.80 -11.24
N VAL A 556 -4.19 9.40 -12.37
CA VAL A 556 -3.30 10.59 -12.37
C VAL A 556 -3.95 11.78 -11.66
N ALA A 557 -5.23 12.05 -11.91
CA ALA A 557 -5.97 13.13 -11.25
C ALA A 557 -6.07 12.93 -9.73
N MET A 558 -6.39 11.71 -9.28
CA MET A 558 -6.41 11.34 -7.85
C MET A 558 -5.02 11.45 -7.22
N LYS A 559 -3.99 10.95 -7.91
CA LYS A 559 -2.58 11.08 -7.49
C LYS A 559 -2.19 12.54 -7.29
N ASN A 560 -2.48 13.41 -8.26
CA ASN A 560 -2.15 14.83 -8.18
C ASN A 560 -2.88 15.54 -7.03
N ALA A 561 -4.15 15.19 -6.79
CA ALA A 561 -4.89 15.69 -5.63
C ALA A 561 -4.25 15.25 -4.30
N TYR A 562 -3.78 14.00 -4.21
CA TYR A 562 -3.09 13.50 -3.02
C TYR A 562 -1.72 14.16 -2.82
N VAL A 563 -0.94 14.34 -3.88
CA VAL A 563 0.32 15.08 -3.85
C VAL A 563 0.10 16.51 -3.33
N SER A 564 -0.96 17.17 -3.79
CA SER A 564 -1.34 18.52 -3.33
C SER A 564 -1.74 18.53 -1.86
N LYS A 565 -2.51 17.54 -1.39
CA LYS A 565 -2.86 17.36 0.03
C LYS A 565 -1.62 17.22 0.91
N VAL A 566 -0.68 16.36 0.51
CA VAL A 566 0.57 16.15 1.25
C VAL A 566 1.40 17.43 1.26
N ALA A 567 1.50 18.14 0.13
CA ALA A 567 2.19 19.42 0.06
C ALA A 567 1.58 20.49 0.99
N ALA A 568 0.24 20.60 1.03
CA ALA A 568 -0.45 21.50 1.95
C ALA A 568 -0.22 21.13 3.42
N TYR A 569 -0.19 19.83 3.76
CA TYR A 569 0.17 19.38 5.10
C TYR A 569 1.61 19.77 5.47
N CYS A 570 2.57 19.56 4.57
CA CYS A 570 3.96 19.99 4.76
C CYS A 570 4.07 21.50 5.02
N GLN A 571 3.35 22.32 4.24
CA GLN A 571 3.31 23.77 4.44
C GLN A 571 2.72 24.15 5.80
N LYS A 572 1.64 23.48 6.23
CA LYS A 572 1.06 23.71 7.55
C LYS A 572 2.06 23.47 8.69
N VAL A 573 2.85 22.40 8.62
CA VAL A 573 3.90 22.13 9.62
C VAL A 573 4.94 23.26 9.68
N LEU A 574 5.32 23.83 8.52
CA LEU A 574 6.24 24.96 8.47
C LEU A 574 5.61 26.23 9.05
N SER A 575 4.34 26.49 8.76
CA SER A 575 3.60 27.61 9.36
C SER A 575 3.46 27.48 10.88
N ASP A 576 3.20 26.26 11.39
CA ASP A 576 3.15 25.98 12.82
C ASP A 576 4.52 26.22 13.49
N PHE A 577 5.62 25.88 12.80
CA PHE A 577 6.98 26.20 13.24
C PHE A 577 7.21 27.71 13.33
N ASP A 578 6.85 28.46 12.29
CA ASP A 578 7.03 29.92 12.26
C ASP A 578 6.22 30.61 13.38
N ALA A 579 4.97 30.21 13.59
CA ALA A 579 4.11 30.74 14.65
C ALA A 579 4.67 30.46 16.06
N TYR A 580 5.18 29.24 16.27
CA TYR A 580 5.82 28.87 17.53
C TYR A 580 7.13 29.64 17.78
N GLN A 581 7.95 29.86 16.76
CA GLN A 581 9.21 30.60 16.92
C GLN A 581 8.97 32.09 17.18
N ALA A 582 7.96 32.69 16.55
CA ALA A 582 7.58 34.09 16.76
C ALA A 582 7.25 34.39 18.24
N THR A 583 6.53 33.46 18.89
CA THR A 583 6.19 33.56 20.32
C THR A 583 7.38 33.20 21.22
N THR A 584 8.11 32.14 20.89
CA THR A 584 9.21 31.62 21.72
C THR A 584 10.41 32.56 21.77
N ILE A 585 10.85 33.11 20.63
CA ILE A 585 11.98 34.05 20.58
C ILE A 585 11.69 35.29 21.43
N SER A 586 10.49 35.84 21.30
CA SER A 586 10.05 37.00 22.08
C SER A 586 10.11 36.71 23.59
N ALA A 587 9.60 35.57 24.03
CA ALA A 587 9.62 35.17 25.43
C ALA A 587 11.04 34.93 25.97
N LEU A 588 11.93 34.31 25.18
CA LEU A 588 13.33 34.09 25.56
C LEU A 588 14.11 35.40 25.67
N VAL A 589 13.91 36.34 24.73
CA VAL A 589 14.52 37.68 24.77
C VAL A 589 14.04 38.45 26.00
N GLN A 590 12.75 38.38 26.34
CA GLN A 590 12.22 39.00 27.56
C GLN A 590 12.88 38.38 28.80
N HIS A 591 12.90 37.06 28.91
CA HIS A 591 13.53 36.36 30.03
C HIS A 591 15.00 36.76 30.21
N TYR A 592 15.80 36.73 29.14
CA TYR A 592 17.20 37.17 29.18
C TYR A 592 17.34 38.63 29.62
N SER A 593 16.47 39.51 29.11
CA SER A 593 16.44 40.94 29.48
C SER A 593 16.12 41.17 30.96
N CYS A 594 15.27 40.32 31.56
CA CYS A 594 14.91 40.39 32.98
C CYS A 594 16.05 39.99 33.92
N HIS A 595 16.88 39.02 33.53
CA HIS A 595 18.01 38.58 34.34
C HIS A 595 19.25 39.47 34.18
N TYR A 596 19.39 40.17 33.05
CA TYR A 596 20.51 41.08 32.81
C TYR A 596 20.30 42.41 33.55
N LYS A 597 20.79 42.50 34.80
CA LYS A 597 20.69 43.70 35.65
C LYS A 597 21.98 44.53 35.63
N CYS A 598 21.85 45.85 35.58
CA CYS A 598 22.92 46.80 35.81
C CYS A 598 22.84 47.33 37.24
N SER A 599 23.87 47.08 38.04
CA SER A 599 24.00 47.61 39.39
C SER A 599 25.04 48.72 39.44
N ALA A 600 24.67 49.89 39.98
CA ALA A 600 25.64 50.90 40.41
C ALA A 600 25.91 50.70 41.91
N SER A 601 27.06 50.13 42.26
CA SER A 601 27.56 50.22 43.63
C SER A 601 28.34 51.53 43.75
N TYR A 602 27.91 52.40 44.65
CA TYR A 602 28.58 53.68 44.91
C TYR A 602 28.60 53.98 46.41
N CYS A 603 29.67 54.62 46.86
CA CYS A 603 29.81 55.14 48.22
C CYS A 603 29.93 56.66 48.14
N VAL A 604 29.18 57.39 48.96
CA VAL A 604 29.24 58.86 48.96
C VAL A 604 30.58 59.29 49.56
N PRO A 605 31.36 60.16 48.88
CA PRO A 605 32.64 60.63 49.39
C PRO A 605 32.49 61.29 50.76
N THR A 606 33.33 60.91 51.72
CA THR A 606 33.33 61.46 53.08
C THR A 606 34.05 62.82 53.14
N TYR A 607 33.47 63.81 53.82
CA TYR A 607 34.14 65.09 54.09
C TYR A 607 35.16 64.95 55.23
N ARG A 608 36.46 65.08 54.92
CA ARG A 608 37.55 65.00 55.91
C ARG A 608 37.86 66.39 56.52
N CYS A 609 37.04 66.86 57.45
CA CYS A 609 37.37 68.09 58.23
C CYS A 609 37.14 67.92 59.73
N GLY A 610 37.50 66.76 60.27
CA GLY A 610 37.23 66.42 61.68
C GLY A 610 38.25 66.90 62.71
N VAL A 611 39.32 67.62 62.35
CA VAL A 611 40.48 67.75 63.28
C VAL A 611 41.03 69.16 63.46
N TYR A 612 40.64 70.14 62.64
CA TYR A 612 41.41 71.40 62.56
C TYR A 612 40.89 72.57 63.39
N PHE A 613 39.72 72.45 64.01
CA PHE A 613 39.08 73.55 64.73
C PHE A 613 39.02 73.31 66.25
N LYS A 614 40.13 72.88 66.84
CA LYS A 614 40.28 72.87 68.31
C LYS A 614 40.81 74.22 68.75
N TRP A 615 39.96 75.00 69.41
CA TRP A 615 40.34 76.23 70.09
C TRP A 615 40.30 75.99 71.60
N THR A 616 41.44 76.17 72.26
CA THR A 616 41.51 76.22 73.72
C THR A 616 41.20 77.64 74.17
N PHE A 617 40.03 77.83 74.77
CA PHE A 617 39.63 79.09 75.38
C PHE A 617 40.21 79.16 76.79
N GLN A 618 41.02 80.19 77.06
CA GLN A 618 41.51 80.52 78.39
C GLN A 618 41.31 82.02 78.60
N LEU A 619 40.77 82.41 79.74
CA LEU A 619 40.62 83.83 80.07
C LEU A 619 42.01 84.45 80.29
N PRO A 620 42.20 85.73 79.92
CA PRO A 620 43.47 86.41 80.16
C PRO A 620 43.74 86.45 81.66
N THR A 621 44.94 86.04 82.07
CA THR A 621 45.40 86.08 83.47
C THR A 621 46.26 87.31 83.71
N GLN A 622 46.45 87.72 84.97
CA GLN A 622 47.31 88.86 85.32
C GLN A 622 48.77 88.72 84.84
N GLN A 623 49.23 87.51 84.51
CA GLN A 623 50.58 87.24 83.99
C GLN A 623 50.74 87.57 82.49
N CYS A 624 49.66 87.52 81.70
CA CYS A 624 49.68 87.86 80.27
C CYS A 624 49.94 89.36 79.98
N TYR A 625 50.09 90.16 81.02
CA TYR A 625 50.19 91.62 81.00
C TYR A 625 51.62 92.19 81.12
N SER A 626 52.64 91.33 81.19
CA SER A 626 54.03 91.76 81.41
C SER A 626 54.56 92.77 80.39
N LEU A 627 54.00 92.79 79.17
CA LEU A 627 54.41 93.66 78.07
C LEU A 627 53.87 95.10 78.15
N TYR A 628 52.83 95.38 78.95
CA TYR A 628 52.21 96.71 79.00
C TYR A 628 52.88 97.65 80.03
N TYR A 629 53.68 97.10 80.95
CA TYR A 629 54.19 97.80 82.14
C TYR A 629 55.72 97.90 82.25
N THR A 630 56.49 97.39 81.27
CA THR A 630 57.96 97.55 81.23
C THR A 630 58.39 99.02 81.21
N CYS A 631 57.50 99.94 80.86
CA CYS A 631 57.70 101.39 80.90
C CYS A 631 57.49 102.05 82.28
N TYR A 632 56.80 101.40 83.22
CA TYR A 632 56.45 102.00 84.54
C TYR A 632 57.34 101.53 85.70
N ARG A 633 58.16 100.50 85.51
CA ARG A 633 58.95 99.84 86.60
C ARG A 633 60.34 100.44 86.87
N LYS A 634 60.76 101.49 86.15
CA LYS A 634 62.14 102.02 86.25
C LYS A 634 62.39 103.07 87.35
N TYR A 635 61.40 103.48 88.15
CA TYR A 635 61.54 104.61 89.10
C TYR A 635 61.25 104.30 90.58
N GLY A 636 61.44 103.08 91.07
CA GLY A 636 61.18 102.79 92.48
C GLY A 636 61.91 101.55 93.00
N TYR A 637 63.24 101.63 93.05
CA TYR A 637 64.06 100.76 93.90
C TYR A 637 64.08 101.37 95.32
N TYR A 638 64.24 100.50 96.32
CA TYR A 638 64.47 100.74 97.76
C TYR A 638 63.29 100.54 98.73
N TYR A 639 63.57 99.61 99.65
CA TYR A 639 62.88 99.12 100.86
C TYR A 639 62.01 97.85 100.74
N THR A 640 62.69 96.79 101.15
CA THR A 640 62.38 95.36 101.35
C THR A 640 61.45 95.08 102.53
N GLN A 641 60.51 94.14 102.36
CA GLN A 641 60.72 92.73 102.75
C GLN A 641 60.25 91.83 101.61
#